data_AF-A0A3P3Y9G1-F1
#
_entry.id   AF-A0A3P3Y9G1-F1
#
_cell.length_a   1.000
_cell.length_b   1.000
_cell.length_c   1.000
_cell.angle_alpha   90.00
_cell.angle_beta   90.00
_cell.angle_gamma   90.00
#
_symmetry.space_group_name_H-M   'P 1'
#
loop_
_entity.id
_entity.type
_entity.pdbx_description
1 polymer ?
#
loop_
_entity_poly.entity_id
_entity_poly.type
_entity_poly.pdbx_seq_one_letter_code
_entity_poly.pdbx_strand_id
1 'polypeptide(L)'
;MNAKSSRVARGLVPRRLKKVATGGDGELKTDEEAPVANTPLVNLRTTLELFGLPGFKVDMYVERRIKDSKEVSGHRDELSTRKVLLNEALKTFVTDNYRKFIHTSKEIEHIEGDMSNLYNTLTHYSGALKKLQDMSFTSEIEDGNITQSMDNDTQDTKPHSTDLLGEVLEELGTLMFESKLDQAVTLITSAIKGKLEQLIGLLSEATQSDVLKSSERRRYLNHIVQLGYPEKALRLFLQHRRSVLRASYGQIRSTGELTSYITDVSGIIFSTVAMAWIDFRRIFRQPARASAFYRWVIDELYAFDDTFTRLVFQSDSAFRVVCQCVHLAVLSCKVLEKQGMRFSFMLETLFYDALRAAFQSYSIAVRQTVSKSVKAENWEIEQAWVKQSVSSETAEKLSITKSARNLYDTVHQFILDMKLVLINPALFDPTVNDLLPLAISGIRSLFEDYLLAMTAASKSDMISDAQGMSIVANCYFLAEDLFPRIKKQLAGKVDMKRGLSNIAAFHDQLGKFYKAQRDFFFQQRGDVWVRDVIRWPANASAWYKEGGNSDAPVETPSPGFINFGKYLETLQSLAKSCLDAEVPRMQSRAVAEVLSLLRSDAQWSHAPEKFDTRAYRQLVLDMMFTKMAEGGSGHYLDSISRYIGEIVGQARKRLVNPGDASAVDEAWAVTIVDCMPEKSRLSLVSVGDNAAPDRPPAQLVLPARTPRTTRALSTMPSKPKSSSKDL
;
A
#
# COMPACT_ATOMS: atom_id res chain seq x y z
N MET A 1 -22.63 -29.63 -62.82
CA MET A 1 -21.26 -29.49 -63.39
C MET A 1 -20.36 -29.01 -62.26
N ASN A 2 -19.72 -29.91 -61.50
CA ASN A 2 -18.39 -30.54 -61.74
C ASN A 2 -17.23 -29.61 -61.30
N ALA A 3 -16.24 -30.00 -60.48
CA ALA A 3 -16.09 -31.21 -59.64
C ALA A 3 -15.00 -31.04 -58.54
N LYS A 4 -15.16 -31.76 -57.40
CA LYS A 4 -14.16 -32.35 -56.47
C LYS A 4 -12.84 -31.64 -56.08
N SER A 5 -12.62 -31.47 -54.77
CA SER A 5 -11.50 -32.16 -54.05
C SER A 5 -11.75 -32.23 -52.51
N SER A 6 -11.11 -33.19 -51.82
CA SER A 6 -11.25 -33.48 -50.38
C SER A 6 -9.92 -33.29 -49.64
N ARG A 7 -9.85 -32.76 -48.41
CA ARG A 7 -10.14 -33.45 -47.13
C ARG A 7 -10.27 -32.41 -46.00
N VAL A 8 -11.18 -32.61 -45.04
CA VAL A 8 -11.30 -31.80 -43.81
C VAL A 8 -11.39 -32.72 -42.58
N ALA A 9 -10.83 -32.28 -41.45
CA ALA A 9 -10.64 -33.07 -40.23
C ALA A 9 -11.96 -33.40 -39.49
N ARG A 10 -11.99 -34.56 -38.81
CA ARG A 10 -13.08 -34.94 -37.90
C ARG A 10 -12.90 -34.27 -36.54
N GLY A 11 -13.93 -33.53 -36.11
CA GLY A 11 -13.98 -32.84 -34.82
C GLY A 11 -14.32 -33.75 -33.63
N LEU A 12 -14.06 -33.23 -32.43
CA LEU A 12 -14.29 -33.89 -31.15
C LEU A 12 -15.79 -33.97 -30.78
N VAL A 13 -16.16 -35.06 -30.09
CA VAL A 13 -17.53 -35.38 -29.65
C VAL A 13 -17.85 -34.68 -28.30
N PRO A 14 -19.08 -34.14 -28.09
CA PRO A 14 -19.41 -33.32 -26.92
C PRO A 14 -19.66 -34.13 -25.63
N ARG A 15 -19.32 -33.52 -24.48
CA ARG A 15 -19.68 -34.01 -23.14
C ARG A 15 -21.20 -33.95 -22.91
N ARG A 16 -21.82 -35.09 -22.59
CA ARG A 16 -23.21 -35.15 -22.09
C ARG A 16 -23.26 -34.84 -20.59
N LEU A 17 -24.14 -33.92 -20.22
CA LEU A 17 -24.64 -33.73 -18.86
C LEU A 17 -25.49 -34.93 -18.42
N LYS A 18 -25.45 -35.25 -17.12
CA LYS A 18 -26.51 -36.02 -16.45
C LYS A 18 -26.84 -35.30 -15.13
N LYS A 19 -28.07 -34.79 -15.02
CA LYS A 19 -28.66 -34.34 -13.75
C LYS A 19 -29.23 -35.55 -13.01
N VAL A 20 -29.09 -35.57 -11.68
CA VAL A 20 -30.11 -36.07 -10.74
C VAL A 20 -30.14 -35.06 -9.58
N ALA A 21 -31.30 -34.88 -8.95
CA ALA A 21 -31.55 -33.84 -7.96
C ALA A 21 -32.22 -34.43 -6.70
N THR A 22 -32.33 -33.58 -5.67
CA THR A 22 -33.25 -33.65 -4.51
C THR A 22 -33.13 -34.82 -3.53
N GLY A 23 -33.01 -34.48 -2.25
CA GLY A 23 -33.14 -35.38 -1.09
C GLY A 23 -32.44 -34.76 0.12
N GLY A 24 -33.19 -34.27 1.10
CA GLY A 24 -32.63 -33.82 2.38
C GLY A 24 -32.43 -34.99 3.34
N ASP A 25 -31.50 -34.88 4.27
CA ASP A 25 -31.84 -34.48 5.65
C ASP A 25 -30.56 -34.19 6.43
N GLY A 26 -30.60 -33.15 7.28
CA GLY A 26 -29.45 -32.66 8.01
C GLY A 26 -29.56 -32.93 9.51
N GLU A 27 -28.78 -33.88 10.01
CA GLU A 27 -28.38 -33.92 11.42
C GLU A 27 -26.86 -33.75 11.51
N LEU A 28 -26.39 -32.51 11.61
CA LEU A 28 -25.11 -32.23 12.27
C LEU A 28 -25.40 -31.87 13.72
N LYS A 29 -25.07 -32.78 14.64
CA LYS A 29 -24.71 -32.38 15.99
C LYS A 29 -23.25 -31.94 16.01
N THR A 30 -23.00 -30.93 16.82
CA THR A 30 -21.67 -30.48 17.21
C THR A 30 -20.91 -31.59 17.93
N ASP A 31 -19.58 -31.49 17.99
CA ASP A 31 -18.88 -31.16 19.25
C ASP A 31 -17.37 -30.99 19.01
N GLU A 32 -16.89 -29.82 19.44
CA GLU A 32 -15.59 -29.51 20.08
C GLU A 32 -14.26 -29.98 19.46
N GLU A 33 -13.55 -29.03 18.84
CA GLU A 33 -12.10 -29.11 18.58
C GLU A 33 -11.32 -28.30 19.65
N ALA A 34 -10.49 -29.00 20.43
CA ALA A 34 -9.58 -28.44 21.43
C ALA A 34 -8.18 -28.14 20.81
N PRO A 35 -7.31 -27.34 21.46
CA PRO A 35 -6.33 -26.52 20.73
C PRO A 35 -5.07 -27.26 20.26
N VAL A 36 -4.58 -26.86 19.08
CA VAL A 36 -3.33 -27.35 18.48
C VAL A 36 -2.12 -26.84 19.27
N ALA A 37 -1.29 -27.76 19.77
CA ALA A 37 -0.03 -27.45 20.44
C ALA A 37 1.11 -27.13 19.45
N ASN A 38 1.98 -26.19 19.82
CA ASN A 38 3.11 -25.73 19.03
C ASN A 38 4.11 -26.86 18.65
N THR A 39 4.31 -27.11 17.35
CA THR A 39 5.45 -27.89 16.84
C THR A 39 6.50 -26.98 16.20
N PRO A 40 7.81 -27.15 16.52
CA PRO A 40 8.86 -26.23 16.08
C PRO A 40 9.17 -26.34 14.58
N LEU A 41 9.55 -25.20 13.98
CA LEU A 41 9.97 -25.09 12.58
C LEU A 41 11.18 -25.99 12.25
N VAL A 42 10.96 -27.02 11.42
CA VAL A 42 12.01 -27.98 11.02
C VAL A 42 12.75 -27.52 9.77
N ASN A 43 14.08 -27.45 9.84
CA ASN A 43 14.96 -27.14 8.72
C ASN A 43 14.92 -28.23 7.62
N LEU A 44 14.24 -27.97 6.50
CA LEU A 44 14.16 -28.93 5.37
C LEU A 44 15.50 -29.21 4.67
N ARG A 45 16.48 -28.32 4.78
CA ARG A 45 17.75 -28.40 4.03
C ARG A 45 18.59 -29.62 4.44
N THR A 46 18.74 -29.85 5.73
CA THR A 46 19.56 -30.96 6.27
C THR A 46 18.95 -32.33 6.02
N THR A 47 17.62 -32.42 5.83
CA THR A 47 16.94 -33.67 5.47
C THR A 47 17.10 -34.03 4.00
N LEU A 48 17.09 -33.04 3.10
CA LEU A 48 17.38 -33.26 1.67
C LEU A 48 18.81 -33.75 1.44
N GLU A 49 19.77 -33.18 2.18
CA GLU A 49 21.16 -33.65 2.18
C GLU A 49 21.27 -35.11 2.70
N LEU A 50 20.46 -35.49 3.70
CA LEU A 50 20.45 -36.85 4.25
C LEU A 50 19.88 -37.91 3.28
N PHE A 51 18.83 -37.58 2.52
CA PHE A 51 18.23 -38.45 1.51
C PHE A 51 19.01 -38.48 0.18
N GLY A 52 19.83 -37.47 -0.09
CA GLY A 52 20.71 -37.42 -1.28
C GLY A 52 21.99 -38.25 -1.17
N LEU A 53 22.26 -38.86 -0.01
CA LEU A 53 23.47 -39.66 0.19
C LEU A 53 23.36 -41.04 -0.51
N PRO A 54 24.37 -41.47 -1.29
CA PRO A 54 24.33 -42.73 -2.05
C PRO A 54 24.32 -43.99 -1.18
N GLY A 55 24.47 -43.87 0.14
CA GLY A 55 24.34 -44.96 1.12
C GLY A 55 23.00 -45.01 1.85
N PHE A 56 22.03 -44.14 1.55
CA PHE A 56 20.76 -44.09 2.27
C PHE A 56 19.87 -45.31 1.96
N LYS A 57 19.70 -46.20 2.93
CA LYS A 57 18.79 -47.35 2.85
C LYS A 57 17.46 -47.05 3.54
N VAL A 58 16.39 -46.95 2.74
CA VAL A 58 15.03 -46.62 3.17
C VAL A 58 14.55 -47.57 4.29
N ASP A 59 14.75 -48.88 4.10
CA ASP A 59 14.21 -49.91 5.00
C ASP A 59 14.79 -49.78 6.43
N MET A 60 16.11 -49.57 6.54
CA MET A 60 16.81 -49.32 7.80
C MET A 60 16.35 -48.04 8.52
N TYR A 61 15.99 -47.00 7.77
CA TYR A 61 15.46 -45.76 8.34
C TYR A 61 14.04 -45.96 8.89
N VAL A 62 13.22 -46.71 8.15
CA VAL A 62 11.83 -47.04 8.50
C VAL A 62 11.78 -47.98 9.72
N GLU A 63 12.53 -49.09 9.72
CA GLU A 63 12.59 -50.02 10.86
C GLU A 63 13.05 -49.34 12.16
N ARG A 64 14.06 -48.46 12.08
CA ARG A 64 14.61 -47.75 13.24
C ARG A 64 13.63 -46.75 13.84
N ARG A 65 12.70 -46.20 13.05
CA ARG A 65 11.68 -45.24 13.51
C ARG A 65 10.35 -45.88 13.87
N ILE A 66 9.99 -47.02 13.28
CA ILE A 66 8.78 -47.78 13.65
C ILE A 66 8.92 -48.41 15.05
N LYS A 67 10.14 -48.82 15.46
CA LYS A 67 10.38 -49.43 16.78
C LYS A 67 10.01 -48.56 17.99
N ASP A 68 10.00 -47.23 17.84
CA ASP A 68 9.72 -46.27 18.93
C ASP A 68 8.24 -45.83 18.99
N SER A 69 7.34 -46.40 18.18
CA SER A 69 6.05 -45.75 17.88
C SER A 69 4.81 -46.36 18.56
N LYS A 70 4.13 -45.54 19.38
CA LYS A 70 2.67 -45.61 19.61
C LYS A 70 1.86 -44.68 18.69
N GLU A 71 2.51 -43.94 17.78
CA GLU A 71 1.93 -42.85 16.98
C GLU A 71 2.32 -42.96 15.49
N VAL A 72 1.95 -44.07 14.87
CA VAL A 72 2.22 -44.34 13.44
C VAL A 72 1.36 -43.43 12.53
N SER A 73 0.18 -42.99 12.98
CA SER A 73 -0.70 -42.07 12.25
C SER A 73 -0.10 -40.68 12.10
N GLY A 74 0.31 -40.03 13.21
CA GLY A 74 0.89 -38.68 13.18
C GLY A 74 2.13 -38.58 12.29
N HIS A 75 3.00 -39.60 12.31
CA HIS A 75 4.15 -39.67 11.40
C HIS A 75 3.75 -39.87 9.93
N ARG A 76 2.65 -40.55 9.63
CA ARG A 76 2.12 -40.69 8.26
C ARG A 76 1.62 -39.34 7.72
N ASP A 77 0.97 -38.55 8.55
CA ASP A 77 0.45 -37.23 8.16
C ASP A 77 1.56 -36.18 8.06
N GLU A 78 2.59 -36.28 8.92
CA GLU A 78 3.83 -35.51 8.79
C GLU A 78 4.59 -35.85 7.49
N LEU A 79 4.69 -37.14 7.13
CA LEU A 79 5.27 -37.60 5.86
C LEU A 79 4.44 -37.17 4.65
N SER A 80 3.12 -37.20 4.75
CA SER A 80 2.20 -36.70 3.71
C SER A 80 2.40 -35.21 3.47
N THR A 81 2.45 -34.42 4.54
CA THR A 81 2.68 -32.97 4.49
C THR A 81 4.06 -32.64 3.92
N ARG A 82 5.11 -33.35 4.37
CA ARG A 82 6.47 -33.24 3.80
C ARG A 82 6.51 -33.62 2.32
N LYS A 83 5.79 -34.65 1.89
CA LYS A 83 5.70 -35.05 0.46
C LYS A 83 5.07 -33.94 -0.39
N VAL A 84 4.02 -33.27 0.09
CA VAL A 84 3.39 -32.14 -0.62
C VAL A 84 4.38 -30.99 -0.75
N LEU A 85 4.99 -30.55 0.36
CA LEU A 85 5.97 -29.45 0.37
C LEU A 85 7.21 -29.75 -0.49
N LEU A 86 7.70 -30.99 -0.48
CA LEU A 86 8.85 -31.39 -1.28
C LEU A 86 8.51 -31.49 -2.77
N ASN A 87 7.29 -31.92 -3.13
CA ASN A 87 6.82 -31.89 -4.53
C ASN A 87 6.69 -30.45 -5.03
N GLU A 88 6.17 -29.55 -4.21
CA GLU A 88 6.10 -28.12 -4.55
C GLU A 88 7.51 -27.51 -4.70
N ALA A 89 8.42 -27.73 -3.75
CA ALA A 89 9.81 -27.26 -3.83
C ALA A 89 10.58 -27.85 -5.03
N LEU A 90 10.35 -29.13 -5.35
CA LEU A 90 10.95 -29.77 -6.52
C LEU A 90 10.35 -29.23 -7.82
N LYS A 91 9.06 -28.91 -7.85
CA LYS A 91 8.41 -28.20 -8.96
C LYS A 91 9.03 -26.80 -9.14
N THR A 92 9.27 -26.04 -8.05
CA THR A 92 9.96 -24.74 -8.11
C THR A 92 11.38 -24.89 -8.65
N PHE A 93 12.17 -25.85 -8.13
CA PHE A 93 13.53 -26.11 -8.57
C PHE A 93 13.59 -26.55 -10.04
N VAL A 94 12.61 -27.36 -10.50
CA VAL A 94 12.47 -27.73 -11.91
C VAL A 94 12.12 -26.50 -12.74
N THR A 95 11.19 -25.63 -12.34
CA THR A 95 10.87 -24.40 -13.09
C THR A 95 12.01 -23.39 -13.12
N ASP A 96 12.78 -23.25 -12.04
CA ASP A 96 13.93 -22.34 -11.96
C ASP A 96 15.08 -22.80 -12.88
N ASN A 97 15.33 -24.11 -12.93
CA ASN A 97 16.32 -24.68 -13.83
C ASN A 97 15.77 -24.94 -15.26
N TYR A 98 14.45 -24.90 -15.47
CA TYR A 98 13.85 -24.99 -16.81
C TYR A 98 14.35 -23.86 -17.72
N ARG A 99 14.54 -22.65 -17.19
CA ARG A 99 15.17 -21.55 -17.95
C ARG A 99 16.60 -21.87 -18.39
N LYS A 100 17.38 -22.55 -17.55
CA LYS A 100 18.75 -22.98 -17.91
C LYS A 100 18.69 -24.11 -18.94
N PHE A 101 17.85 -25.11 -18.75
CA PHE A 101 17.66 -26.20 -19.70
C PHE A 101 17.21 -25.72 -21.08
N ILE A 102 16.27 -24.77 -21.15
CA ILE A 102 15.84 -24.13 -22.39
C ILE A 102 16.97 -23.29 -23.03
N HIS A 103 17.80 -22.62 -22.24
CA HIS A 103 18.98 -21.92 -22.75
C HIS A 103 19.97 -22.91 -23.38
N THR A 104 20.39 -23.93 -22.63
CA THR A 104 21.34 -24.94 -23.10
C THR A 104 20.80 -25.72 -24.30
N SER A 105 19.50 -26.02 -24.35
CA SER A 105 18.88 -26.68 -25.52
C SER A 105 18.92 -25.80 -26.77
N LYS A 106 18.65 -24.50 -26.64
CA LYS A 106 18.76 -23.54 -27.76
C LYS A 106 20.20 -23.28 -28.18
N GLU A 107 21.14 -23.39 -27.24
CA GLU A 107 22.57 -23.27 -27.49
C GLU A 107 23.08 -24.48 -28.28
N ILE A 108 22.60 -25.69 -27.95
CA ILE A 108 22.83 -26.92 -28.74
C ILE A 108 22.19 -26.78 -30.14
N GLU A 109 20.94 -26.35 -30.26
CA GLU A 109 20.26 -26.09 -31.56
C GLU A 109 21.06 -25.09 -32.43
N HIS A 110 21.64 -24.04 -31.81
CA HIS A 110 22.50 -23.09 -32.50
C HIS A 110 23.82 -23.74 -32.97
N ILE A 111 24.43 -24.58 -32.14
CA ILE A 111 25.65 -25.33 -32.47
C ILE A 111 25.39 -26.35 -33.59
N GLU A 112 24.24 -27.03 -33.61
CA GLU A 112 23.83 -27.93 -34.70
C GLU A 112 23.64 -27.17 -36.02
N GLY A 113 23.06 -25.97 -35.97
CA GLY A 113 22.96 -25.05 -37.10
C GLY A 113 24.33 -24.61 -37.61
N ASP A 114 25.26 -24.25 -36.72
CA ASP A 114 26.61 -23.83 -37.08
C ASP A 114 27.48 -25.01 -37.57
N MET A 115 27.29 -26.21 -37.03
CA MET A 115 27.92 -27.45 -37.52
C MET A 115 27.42 -27.81 -38.92
N SER A 116 26.12 -27.61 -39.20
CA SER A 116 25.54 -27.76 -40.54
C SER A 116 26.08 -26.72 -41.52
N ASN A 117 26.23 -25.47 -41.08
CA ASN A 117 26.88 -24.42 -41.88
C ASN A 117 28.34 -24.76 -42.17
N LEU A 118 29.08 -25.26 -41.17
CA LEU A 118 30.48 -25.66 -41.32
C LEU A 118 30.62 -26.87 -42.26
N TYR A 119 29.73 -27.85 -42.18
CA TYR A 119 29.66 -28.97 -43.12
C TYR A 119 29.41 -28.48 -44.56
N ASN A 120 28.49 -27.52 -44.75
CA ASN A 120 28.24 -26.92 -46.05
C ASN A 120 29.45 -26.14 -46.58
N THR A 121 30.15 -25.36 -45.73
CA THR A 121 31.39 -24.68 -46.16
C THR A 121 32.53 -25.65 -46.42
N LEU A 122 32.68 -26.73 -45.64
CA LEU A 122 33.69 -27.76 -45.86
C LEU A 122 33.41 -28.52 -47.16
N THR A 123 32.14 -28.80 -47.46
CA THR A 123 31.71 -29.40 -48.74
C THR A 123 31.97 -28.45 -49.90
N HIS A 124 31.75 -27.15 -49.73
CA HIS A 124 32.09 -26.14 -50.73
C HIS A 124 33.61 -26.00 -50.94
N TYR A 125 34.42 -26.01 -49.87
CA TYR A 125 35.89 -26.00 -49.97
C TYR A 125 36.43 -27.31 -50.55
N SER A 126 35.85 -28.46 -50.22
CA SER A 126 36.19 -29.75 -50.81
C SER A 126 35.84 -29.78 -52.30
N GLY A 127 34.67 -29.27 -52.70
CA GLY A 127 34.29 -29.12 -54.10
C GLY A 127 35.17 -28.12 -54.86
N ALA A 128 35.59 -27.02 -54.22
CA ALA A 128 36.52 -26.06 -54.80
C ALA A 128 37.94 -26.63 -54.93
N LEU A 129 38.41 -27.39 -53.93
CA LEU A 129 39.68 -28.13 -53.98
C LEU A 129 39.66 -29.21 -55.07
N LYS A 130 38.54 -29.92 -55.22
CA LYS A 130 38.37 -30.91 -56.28
C LYS A 130 38.40 -30.25 -57.66
N LYS A 131 37.68 -29.14 -57.85
CA LYS A 131 37.77 -28.31 -59.06
C LYS A 131 39.17 -27.74 -59.32
N LEU A 132 39.92 -27.38 -58.28
CA LEU A 132 41.32 -26.93 -58.40
C LEU A 132 42.28 -28.08 -58.74
N GLN A 133 42.01 -29.28 -58.22
CA GLN A 133 42.74 -30.50 -58.55
C GLN A 133 42.47 -30.93 -60.00
N ASP A 134 41.21 -30.85 -60.45
CA ASP A 134 40.80 -31.09 -61.84
C ASP A 134 41.35 -30.03 -62.82
N MET A 135 41.69 -28.82 -62.33
CA MET A 135 42.33 -27.73 -63.09
C MET A 135 43.87 -27.80 -63.09
N SER A 136 44.47 -28.80 -62.44
CA SER A 136 45.92 -28.92 -62.23
C SER A 136 46.51 -30.17 -62.88
N PHE A 137 46.34 -30.34 -64.20
CA PHE A 137 47.33 -30.99 -65.10
C PHE A 137 46.86 -30.98 -66.58
N THR A 138 47.34 -30.01 -67.37
CA THR A 138 47.73 -30.21 -68.79
C THR A 138 48.62 -29.04 -69.23
N SER A 139 49.92 -29.29 -69.34
CA SER A 139 50.90 -28.41 -70.00
C SER A 139 51.90 -29.28 -70.75
N GLU A 140 51.48 -29.82 -71.90
CA GLU A 140 52.31 -30.48 -72.91
C GLU A 140 51.55 -30.27 -74.24
N ILE A 141 52.04 -29.36 -75.10
CA ILE A 141 52.95 -29.59 -76.25
C ILE A 141 52.19 -30.09 -77.50
N GLU A 142 52.52 -29.48 -78.64
CA GLU A 142 51.92 -29.68 -79.97
C GLU A 142 52.19 -31.07 -80.54
N ASP A 143 51.19 -31.71 -81.18
CA ASP A 143 51.32 -32.24 -82.56
C ASP A 143 50.02 -32.90 -83.10
N GLY A 144 49.81 -32.80 -84.42
CA GLY A 144 49.26 -33.90 -85.23
C GLY A 144 47.73 -34.19 -85.34
N ASN A 145 47.11 -33.63 -86.38
CA ASN A 145 46.08 -34.24 -87.27
C ASN A 145 44.70 -34.78 -86.79
N ILE A 146 43.65 -34.15 -87.37
CA ILE A 146 42.48 -34.75 -88.07
C ILE A 146 41.63 -35.82 -87.34
N THR A 147 40.40 -35.46 -86.92
CA THR A 147 39.15 -36.00 -87.52
C THR A 147 37.88 -35.26 -87.04
N GLN A 148 36.83 -35.36 -87.86
CA GLN A 148 35.51 -34.72 -87.70
C GLN A 148 34.71 -35.25 -86.48
N SER A 149 33.89 -34.42 -85.83
CA SER A 149 32.43 -34.34 -86.12
C SER A 149 31.56 -33.69 -85.01
N MET A 150 30.60 -32.87 -85.47
CA MET A 150 29.24 -32.61 -84.92
C MET A 150 29.08 -31.90 -83.55
N ASP A 151 28.87 -30.58 -83.66
CA ASP A 151 27.71 -29.82 -83.16
C ASP A 151 26.95 -30.27 -81.90
N ASN A 152 26.83 -29.35 -80.94
CA ASN A 152 25.52 -28.79 -80.60
C ASN A 152 25.64 -27.39 -79.97
N ASP A 153 24.97 -26.41 -80.58
CA ASP A 153 24.78 -25.07 -80.04
C ASP A 153 23.95 -25.09 -78.74
N THR A 154 24.40 -24.40 -77.68
CA THR A 154 23.49 -23.59 -76.84
C THR A 154 24.22 -22.41 -76.16
N GLN A 155 24.36 -21.32 -76.90
CA GLN A 155 24.43 -19.91 -76.45
C GLN A 155 25.29 -19.54 -75.21
N ASP A 156 26.47 -18.97 -75.50
CA ASP A 156 27.20 -18.07 -74.60
C ASP A 156 26.37 -16.82 -74.23
N THR A 157 25.74 -16.81 -73.06
CA THR A 157 25.31 -15.54 -72.44
C THR A 157 26.50 -14.87 -71.74
N LYS A 158 27.30 -14.11 -72.51
CA LYS A 158 28.31 -13.19 -71.95
C LYS A 158 27.62 -12.13 -71.06
N PRO A 159 28.18 -11.78 -69.89
CA PRO A 159 27.58 -10.78 -69.02
C PRO A 159 27.86 -9.35 -69.52
N HIS A 160 26.82 -8.63 -69.94
CA HIS A 160 26.82 -7.21 -70.40
C HIS A 160 27.50 -6.17 -69.46
N SER A 161 28.04 -6.58 -68.31
CA SER A 161 28.81 -5.72 -67.41
C SER A 161 30.23 -5.42 -67.89
N THR A 162 30.79 -6.21 -68.82
CA THR A 162 32.16 -6.01 -69.33
C THR A 162 32.27 -4.91 -70.37
N ASP A 163 31.26 -4.77 -71.24
CA ASP A 163 31.35 -3.93 -72.44
C ASP A 163 31.37 -2.44 -72.09
N LEU A 164 30.52 -2.02 -71.14
CA LEU A 164 30.52 -0.66 -70.55
C LEU A 164 31.83 -0.31 -69.81
N LEU A 165 32.57 -1.31 -69.32
CA LEU A 165 33.91 -1.09 -68.75
C LEU A 165 34.95 -0.96 -69.86
N GLY A 166 34.79 -1.70 -70.96
CA GLY A 166 35.59 -1.55 -72.18
C GLY A 166 35.47 -0.15 -72.78
N GLU A 167 34.25 0.32 -73.05
CA GLU A 167 33.99 1.67 -73.59
C GLU A 167 34.59 2.78 -72.71
N VAL A 168 34.42 2.69 -71.39
CA VAL A 168 35.01 3.64 -70.43
C VAL A 168 36.54 3.56 -70.40
N LEU A 169 37.15 2.38 -70.61
CA LEU A 169 38.61 2.25 -70.72
C LEU A 169 39.14 2.79 -72.06
N GLU A 170 38.41 2.62 -73.16
CA GLU A 170 38.78 3.17 -74.46
C GLU A 170 38.69 4.70 -74.47
N GLU A 171 37.58 5.27 -73.97
CA GLU A 171 37.40 6.73 -73.86
C GLU A 171 38.37 7.34 -72.83
N LEU A 172 38.73 6.62 -71.77
CA LEU A 172 39.83 7.01 -70.89
C LEU A 172 41.19 6.99 -71.61
N GLY A 173 41.45 5.95 -72.41
CA GLY A 173 42.68 5.79 -73.18
C GLY A 173 42.90 6.93 -74.17
N THR A 174 41.85 7.36 -74.88
CA THR A 174 41.93 8.51 -75.79
C THR A 174 42.13 9.83 -75.04
N LEU A 175 41.39 10.08 -73.95
CA LEU A 175 41.55 11.31 -73.15
C LEU A 175 42.93 11.39 -72.45
N MET A 176 43.51 10.27 -72.04
CA MET A 176 44.88 10.20 -71.53
C MET A 176 45.92 10.47 -72.64
N PHE A 177 45.71 9.92 -73.84
CA PHE A 177 46.57 10.17 -75.00
C PHE A 177 46.52 11.65 -75.45
N GLU A 178 45.35 12.29 -75.37
CA GLU A 178 45.17 13.71 -75.66
C GLU A 178 45.61 14.65 -74.52
N SER A 179 46.16 14.12 -73.43
CA SER A 179 46.58 14.87 -72.23
C SER A 179 45.46 15.68 -71.54
N LYS A 180 44.18 15.34 -71.78
CA LYS A 180 43.00 16.00 -71.19
C LYS A 180 42.68 15.42 -69.80
N LEU A 181 43.65 15.54 -68.89
CA LEU A 181 43.63 14.88 -67.58
C LEU A 181 42.38 15.20 -66.74
N ASP A 182 41.88 16.44 -66.77
CA ASP A 182 40.66 16.82 -66.04
C ASP A 182 39.39 16.12 -66.61
N GLN A 183 39.35 15.89 -67.92
CA GLN A 183 38.24 15.18 -68.58
C GLN A 183 38.30 13.68 -68.30
N ALA A 184 39.50 13.09 -68.34
CA ALA A 184 39.74 11.71 -67.90
C ALA A 184 39.32 11.47 -66.43
N VAL A 185 39.69 12.37 -65.52
CA VAL A 185 39.32 12.30 -64.09
C VAL A 185 37.82 12.44 -63.89
N THR A 186 37.15 13.37 -64.59
CA THR A 186 35.69 13.54 -64.47
C THR A 186 34.90 12.37 -65.07
N LEU A 187 35.39 11.76 -66.15
CA LEU A 187 34.81 10.55 -66.74
C LEU A 187 34.89 9.36 -65.76
N ILE A 188 36.08 9.05 -65.23
CA ILE A 188 36.24 8.01 -64.20
C ILE A 188 35.33 8.28 -62.99
N THR A 189 35.31 9.53 -62.50
CA THR A 189 34.53 9.90 -61.33
C THR A 189 33.03 9.72 -61.56
N SER A 190 32.51 10.04 -62.75
CA SER A 190 31.10 9.87 -63.10
C SER A 190 30.72 8.39 -63.28
N ALA A 191 31.57 7.59 -63.95
CA ALA A 191 31.36 6.16 -64.14
C ALA A 191 31.34 5.39 -62.82
N ILE A 192 32.31 5.65 -61.93
CA ILE A 192 32.37 5.06 -60.59
C ILE A 192 31.13 5.46 -59.78
N LYS A 193 30.75 6.75 -59.80
CA LYS A 193 29.57 7.25 -59.10
C LYS A 193 28.28 6.57 -59.58
N GLY A 194 28.09 6.41 -60.90
CA GLY A 194 26.91 5.74 -61.46
C GLY A 194 26.80 4.27 -61.05
N LYS A 195 27.91 3.51 -61.07
CA LYS A 195 27.93 2.12 -60.58
C LYS A 195 27.72 2.02 -59.07
N LEU A 196 28.26 2.96 -58.30
CA LEU A 196 28.08 3.04 -56.86
C LEU A 196 26.61 3.35 -56.49
N GLU A 197 25.94 4.23 -57.23
CA GLU A 197 24.51 4.52 -57.07
C GLU A 197 23.63 3.30 -57.41
N GLN A 198 23.96 2.53 -58.47
CA GLN A 198 23.29 1.26 -58.78
C GLN A 198 23.43 0.24 -57.64
N LEU A 199 24.65 0.04 -57.12
CA LEU A 199 24.91 -0.88 -56.00
C LEU A 199 24.15 -0.46 -54.73
N ILE A 200 24.12 0.83 -54.42
CA ILE A 200 23.36 1.36 -53.29
C ILE A 200 21.84 1.20 -53.51
N GLY A 201 21.34 1.29 -54.74
CA GLY A 201 19.95 0.98 -55.09
C GLY A 201 19.57 -0.45 -54.67
N LEU A 202 20.29 -1.43 -55.20
CA LEU A 202 20.10 -2.86 -54.92
C LEU A 202 20.22 -3.17 -53.41
N LEU A 203 21.21 -2.61 -52.72
CA LEU A 203 21.36 -2.77 -51.27
C LEU A 203 20.20 -2.12 -50.49
N SER A 204 19.64 -1.02 -50.98
CA SER A 204 18.49 -0.35 -50.34
C SER A 204 17.24 -1.22 -50.43
N GLU A 205 16.94 -1.75 -51.62
CA GLU A 205 15.81 -2.66 -51.85
C GLU A 205 15.94 -3.95 -51.02
N ALA A 206 17.14 -4.57 -51.04
CA ALA A 206 17.42 -5.75 -50.24
C ALA A 206 17.24 -5.52 -48.73
N THR A 207 17.60 -4.33 -48.20
CA THR A 207 17.38 -4.02 -46.78
C THR A 207 15.91 -3.77 -46.40
N GLN A 208 15.06 -3.36 -47.35
CA GLN A 208 13.63 -3.13 -47.13
C GLN A 208 12.80 -4.43 -47.18
N SER A 209 13.30 -5.50 -47.80
CA SER A 209 12.63 -6.81 -47.81
C SER A 209 12.46 -7.36 -46.39
N ASP A 210 11.24 -7.69 -45.98
CA ASP A 210 10.93 -8.25 -44.65
C ASP A 210 11.45 -9.69 -44.45
N VAL A 211 11.71 -10.42 -45.55
CA VAL A 211 12.20 -11.81 -45.52
C VAL A 211 13.64 -11.92 -44.97
N LEU A 212 14.40 -10.82 -45.03
CA LEU A 212 15.82 -10.82 -44.66
C LEU A 212 16.08 -11.02 -43.16
N LYS A 213 17.08 -11.85 -42.81
CA LYS A 213 17.46 -12.06 -41.40
C LYS A 213 18.11 -10.79 -40.83
N SER A 214 17.96 -10.59 -39.52
CA SER A 214 18.56 -9.45 -38.80
C SER A 214 20.10 -9.36 -38.95
N SER A 215 20.80 -10.49 -39.07
CA SER A 215 22.24 -10.54 -39.37
C SER A 215 22.58 -9.99 -40.76
N GLU A 216 21.85 -10.40 -41.79
CA GLU A 216 22.05 -10.00 -43.18
C GLU A 216 21.72 -8.51 -43.38
N ARG A 217 20.60 -8.05 -42.85
CA ARG A 217 20.20 -6.63 -42.92
C ARG A 217 21.25 -5.71 -42.27
N ARG A 218 21.87 -6.15 -41.15
CA ARG A 218 22.99 -5.43 -40.52
C ARG A 218 24.26 -5.41 -41.38
N ARG A 219 24.59 -6.50 -42.10
CA ARG A 219 25.71 -6.53 -43.05
C ARG A 219 25.49 -5.54 -44.20
N TYR A 220 24.33 -5.58 -44.86
CA TYR A 220 24.02 -4.67 -45.97
C TYR A 220 24.01 -3.19 -45.53
N LEU A 221 23.44 -2.87 -44.36
CA LEU A 221 23.51 -1.51 -43.81
C LEU A 221 24.95 -1.07 -43.51
N ASN A 222 25.81 -1.97 -43.00
CA ASN A 222 27.23 -1.67 -42.79
C ASN A 222 27.97 -1.44 -44.12
N HIS A 223 27.65 -2.18 -45.18
CA HIS A 223 28.19 -1.91 -46.51
C HIS A 223 27.76 -0.54 -47.06
N ILE A 224 26.51 -0.13 -46.89
CA ILE A 224 26.05 1.24 -47.28
C ILE A 224 26.79 2.32 -46.46
N VAL A 225 27.11 2.07 -45.18
CA VAL A 225 27.95 2.97 -44.36
C VAL A 225 29.40 3.01 -44.86
N GLN A 226 29.99 1.86 -45.23
CA GLN A 226 31.33 1.77 -45.81
C GLN A 226 31.45 2.47 -47.17
N LEU A 227 30.39 2.43 -47.98
CA LEU A 227 30.29 3.11 -49.27
C LEU A 227 30.16 4.65 -49.14
N GLY A 228 30.09 5.20 -47.92
CA GLY A 228 30.05 6.64 -47.68
C GLY A 228 28.63 7.26 -47.61
N TYR A 229 27.56 6.45 -47.56
CA TYR A 229 26.16 6.94 -47.54
C TYR A 229 25.42 6.65 -46.22
N PRO A 230 25.98 7.02 -45.05
CA PRO A 230 25.43 6.63 -43.75
C PRO A 230 24.07 7.27 -43.43
N GLU A 231 23.73 8.43 -44.00
CA GLU A 231 22.39 9.04 -43.83
C GLU A 231 21.30 8.23 -44.56
N LYS A 232 21.64 7.58 -45.69
CA LYS A 232 20.72 6.67 -46.38
C LYS A 232 20.55 5.38 -45.57
N ALA A 233 21.65 4.81 -45.08
CA ALA A 233 21.63 3.65 -44.19
C ALA A 233 20.82 3.91 -42.91
N LEU A 234 20.96 5.09 -42.30
CA LEU A 234 20.25 5.44 -41.07
C LEU A 234 18.74 5.56 -41.30
N ARG A 235 18.30 6.22 -42.38
CA ARG A 235 16.86 6.29 -42.73
C ARG A 235 16.27 4.90 -42.96
N LEU A 236 16.96 4.04 -43.73
CA LEU A 236 16.51 2.66 -43.98
C LEU A 236 16.45 1.83 -42.69
N PHE A 237 17.44 1.97 -41.80
CA PHE A 237 17.45 1.32 -40.49
C PHE A 237 16.26 1.73 -39.63
N LEU A 238 16.01 3.03 -39.47
CA LEU A 238 14.91 3.54 -38.64
C LEU A 238 13.54 3.21 -39.25
N GLN A 239 13.39 3.30 -40.58
CA GLN A 239 12.17 2.90 -41.29
C GLN A 239 11.85 1.42 -41.06
N HIS A 240 12.84 0.54 -41.16
CA HIS A 240 12.65 -0.89 -40.86
C HIS A 240 12.29 -1.13 -39.39
N ARG A 241 12.96 -0.47 -38.42
CA ARG A 241 12.60 -0.58 -36.99
C ARG A 241 11.16 -0.14 -36.72
N ARG A 242 10.71 0.94 -37.37
CA ARG A 242 9.33 1.42 -37.28
C ARG A 242 8.32 0.44 -37.89
N SER A 243 8.68 -0.24 -38.99
CA SER A 243 7.86 -1.33 -39.55
C SER A 243 7.72 -2.49 -38.56
N VAL A 244 8.84 -2.99 -38.01
CA VAL A 244 8.86 -4.08 -37.02
C VAL A 244 8.07 -3.73 -35.77
N LEU A 245 8.19 -2.49 -35.27
CA LEU A 245 7.43 -2.00 -34.11
C LEU A 245 5.93 -2.05 -34.39
N ARG A 246 5.48 -1.50 -35.52
CA ARG A 246 4.06 -1.49 -35.95
C ARG A 246 3.51 -2.90 -36.18
N ALA A 247 4.28 -3.79 -36.80
CA ALA A 247 3.91 -5.19 -36.97
C ALA A 247 3.77 -5.89 -35.62
N SER A 248 4.68 -5.63 -34.67
CA SER A 248 4.62 -6.18 -33.31
C SER A 248 3.38 -5.69 -32.55
N TYR A 249 3.05 -4.39 -32.62
CA TYR A 249 1.80 -3.86 -32.06
C TYR A 249 0.56 -4.59 -32.61
N GLY A 250 0.51 -4.86 -33.92
CA GLY A 250 -0.60 -5.57 -34.55
C GLY A 250 -0.73 -7.05 -34.16
N GLN A 251 0.29 -7.64 -33.51
CA GLN A 251 0.26 -9.02 -33.00
C GLN A 251 -0.20 -9.11 -31.54
N ILE A 252 -0.28 -8.00 -30.81
CA ILE A 252 -0.72 -7.97 -29.41
C ILE A 252 -2.22 -8.29 -29.38
N ARG A 253 -2.57 -9.44 -28.81
CA ARG A 253 -3.96 -9.81 -28.57
C ARG A 253 -4.50 -8.98 -27.40
N SER A 254 -5.69 -8.42 -27.56
CA SER A 254 -6.47 -7.82 -26.47
C SER A 254 -6.98 -8.91 -25.51
N THR A 255 -6.06 -9.53 -24.79
CA THR A 255 -6.39 -10.31 -23.58
C THR A 255 -7.00 -9.33 -22.57
N GLY A 256 -8.15 -9.70 -22.00
CA GLY A 256 -9.12 -8.74 -21.42
C GLY A 256 -8.70 -7.97 -20.15
N GLU A 257 -7.43 -8.00 -19.77
CA GLU A 257 -6.90 -7.23 -18.64
C GLU A 257 -5.94 -6.13 -19.14
N LEU A 258 -6.31 -4.86 -18.89
CA LEU A 258 -5.56 -3.69 -19.37
C LEU A 258 -4.09 -3.68 -18.89
N THR A 259 -3.83 -4.18 -17.69
CA THR A 259 -2.49 -4.32 -17.10
C THR A 259 -1.59 -5.23 -17.94
N SER A 260 -2.10 -6.37 -18.40
CA SER A 260 -1.37 -7.31 -19.26
C SER A 260 -1.07 -6.67 -20.61
N TYR A 261 -2.08 -6.06 -21.24
CA TYR A 261 -1.93 -5.37 -22.52
C TYR A 261 -0.86 -4.27 -22.46
N ILE A 262 -0.89 -3.41 -21.44
CA ILE A 262 0.12 -2.36 -21.24
C ILE A 262 1.51 -2.94 -20.96
N THR A 263 1.61 -4.08 -20.25
CA THR A 263 2.89 -4.79 -20.02
C THR A 263 3.48 -5.32 -21.32
N ASP A 264 2.66 -5.93 -22.18
CA ASP A 264 3.09 -6.47 -23.46
C ASP A 264 3.50 -5.34 -24.42
N VAL A 265 2.70 -4.26 -24.49
CA VAL A 265 3.01 -3.06 -25.27
C VAL A 265 4.32 -2.42 -24.81
N SER A 266 4.47 -2.12 -23.52
CA SER A 266 5.69 -1.49 -23.00
C SER A 266 6.91 -2.40 -23.23
N GLY A 267 6.76 -3.70 -22.97
CA GLY A 267 7.77 -4.72 -23.24
C GLY A 267 8.23 -4.72 -24.70
N ILE A 268 7.31 -4.68 -25.66
CA ILE A 268 7.61 -4.64 -27.10
C ILE A 268 8.34 -3.35 -27.49
N ILE A 269 7.88 -2.18 -27.06
CA ILE A 269 8.50 -0.90 -27.41
C ILE A 269 9.91 -0.83 -26.86
N PHE A 270 10.06 -0.99 -25.54
CA PHE A 270 11.36 -0.81 -24.88
C PHE A 270 12.35 -1.90 -25.29
N SER A 271 11.92 -3.16 -25.52
CA SER A 271 12.81 -4.19 -26.08
C SER A 271 13.21 -3.91 -27.53
N THR A 272 12.32 -3.38 -28.36
CA THR A 272 12.64 -2.99 -29.75
C THR A 272 13.63 -1.84 -29.77
N VAL A 273 13.47 -0.83 -28.92
CA VAL A 273 14.40 0.30 -28.75
C VAL A 273 15.76 -0.18 -28.22
N ALA A 274 15.79 -1.07 -27.22
CA ALA A 274 17.01 -1.70 -26.71
C ALA A 274 17.81 -2.42 -27.82
N MET A 275 17.14 -3.30 -28.57
CA MET A 275 17.77 -4.04 -29.66
C MET A 275 18.20 -3.12 -30.80
N ALA A 276 17.41 -2.08 -31.10
CA ALA A 276 17.79 -1.06 -32.07
C ALA A 276 19.03 -0.28 -31.63
N TRP A 277 19.20 0.04 -30.35
CA TRP A 277 20.39 0.71 -29.83
C TRP A 277 21.65 -0.16 -29.91
N ILE A 278 21.54 -1.44 -29.54
CA ILE A 278 22.64 -2.42 -29.66
C ILE A 278 23.11 -2.53 -31.11
N ASP A 279 22.18 -2.61 -32.06
CA ASP A 279 22.52 -2.71 -33.48
C ASP A 279 22.98 -1.38 -34.08
N PHE A 280 22.43 -0.25 -33.64
CA PHE A 280 22.89 1.09 -34.03
C PHE A 280 24.37 1.27 -33.67
N ARG A 281 24.76 0.93 -32.43
CA ARG A 281 26.18 0.99 -31.99
C ARG A 281 27.11 0.04 -32.75
N ARG A 282 26.59 -1.02 -33.36
CA ARG A 282 27.37 -1.97 -34.18
C ARG A 282 27.57 -1.46 -35.62
N ILE A 283 26.57 -0.80 -36.20
CA ILE A 283 26.59 -0.29 -37.58
C ILE A 283 27.25 1.10 -37.64
N PHE A 284 26.87 2.01 -36.74
CA PHE A 284 27.24 3.43 -36.80
C PHE A 284 28.30 3.75 -35.74
N ARG A 285 29.58 3.72 -36.13
CA ARG A 285 30.72 4.04 -35.25
C ARG A 285 30.87 5.53 -34.92
N GLN A 286 30.25 6.43 -35.68
CA GLN A 286 30.35 7.88 -35.50
C GLN A 286 29.23 8.39 -34.56
N PRO A 287 29.55 9.00 -33.39
CA PRO A 287 28.56 9.42 -32.42
C PRO A 287 27.65 10.57 -32.90
N ALA A 288 28.08 11.33 -33.91
CA ALA A 288 27.33 12.46 -34.46
C ALA A 288 25.90 12.11 -34.94
N ARG A 289 25.65 10.85 -35.33
CA ARG A 289 24.33 10.37 -35.80
C ARG A 289 23.40 9.87 -34.70
N ALA A 290 23.86 9.83 -33.45
CA ALA A 290 23.02 9.37 -32.34
C ALA A 290 21.80 10.28 -32.14
N SER A 291 21.91 11.59 -32.43
CA SER A 291 20.81 12.57 -32.33
C SER A 291 19.56 12.18 -33.13
N ALA A 292 19.73 11.66 -34.36
CA ALA A 292 18.62 11.20 -35.20
C ALA A 292 18.00 9.89 -34.68
N PHE A 293 18.80 9.00 -34.06
CA PHE A 293 18.28 7.83 -33.34
C PHE A 293 17.47 8.25 -32.11
N TYR A 294 17.99 9.17 -31.28
CA TYR A 294 17.27 9.73 -30.13
C TYR A 294 15.96 10.38 -30.56
N ARG A 295 15.94 11.13 -31.67
CA ARG A 295 14.72 11.73 -32.22
C ARG A 295 13.67 10.68 -32.59
N TRP A 296 14.07 9.60 -33.28
CA TRP A 296 13.17 8.49 -33.58
C TRP A 296 12.59 7.85 -32.30
N VAL A 297 13.41 7.61 -31.27
CA VAL A 297 12.88 7.06 -30.00
C VAL A 297 11.88 8.02 -29.36
N ILE A 298 12.15 9.32 -29.37
CA ILE A 298 11.22 10.34 -28.86
C ILE A 298 9.89 10.31 -29.64
N ASP A 299 9.93 10.22 -30.98
CA ASP A 299 8.72 10.15 -31.81
C ASP A 299 7.87 8.88 -31.51
N GLU A 300 8.50 7.73 -31.24
CA GLU A 300 7.78 6.51 -30.83
C GLU A 300 7.29 6.57 -29.38
N LEU A 301 7.96 7.30 -28.48
CA LEU A 301 7.48 7.54 -27.12
C LEU A 301 6.24 8.44 -27.08
N TYR A 302 6.16 9.47 -27.93
CA TYR A 302 4.94 10.27 -28.09
C TYR A 302 3.78 9.45 -28.67
N ALA A 303 4.05 8.56 -29.64
CA ALA A 303 3.01 7.66 -30.17
C ALA A 303 2.53 6.64 -29.12
N PHE A 304 3.42 6.17 -28.26
CA PHE A 304 3.07 5.36 -27.10
C PHE A 304 2.23 6.14 -26.08
N ASP A 305 2.60 7.38 -25.77
CA ASP A 305 1.86 8.23 -24.83
C ASP A 305 0.43 8.54 -25.27
N ASP A 306 0.19 8.90 -26.54
CA ASP A 306 -1.18 9.07 -27.07
C ASP A 306 -2.02 7.78 -26.93
N THR A 307 -1.41 6.64 -27.23
CA THR A 307 -2.06 5.32 -27.09
C THR A 307 -2.34 4.99 -25.62
N PHE A 308 -1.37 5.23 -24.74
CA PHE A 308 -1.46 5.00 -23.31
C PHE A 308 -2.53 5.90 -22.66
N THR A 309 -2.52 7.19 -22.98
CA THR A 309 -3.46 8.17 -22.43
C THR A 309 -4.89 7.85 -22.82
N ARG A 310 -5.12 7.44 -24.07
CA ARG A 310 -6.44 7.00 -24.56
C ARG A 310 -6.94 5.72 -23.89
N LEU A 311 -6.05 4.73 -23.67
CA LEU A 311 -6.42 3.42 -23.14
C LEU A 311 -6.45 3.35 -21.60
N VAL A 312 -5.71 4.22 -20.92
CA VAL A 312 -5.54 4.19 -19.45
C VAL A 312 -6.24 5.39 -18.81
N PHE A 313 -5.89 6.63 -19.17
CA PHE A 313 -6.39 7.84 -18.51
C PHE A 313 -7.78 8.30 -18.98
N GLN A 314 -8.14 8.07 -20.26
CA GLN A 314 -9.46 8.41 -20.81
C GLN A 314 -10.49 7.28 -20.69
N SER A 315 -10.05 6.08 -20.29
CA SER A 315 -10.93 4.95 -20.00
C SER A 315 -11.56 5.08 -18.60
N ASP A 316 -12.73 4.46 -18.38
CA ASP A 316 -13.35 4.33 -17.05
C ASP A 316 -12.64 3.25 -16.20
N SER A 317 -11.31 3.26 -16.21
CA SER A 317 -10.47 2.32 -15.45
C SER A 317 -10.39 2.75 -14.00
N ALA A 318 -10.52 1.78 -13.09
CA ALA A 318 -10.28 2.00 -11.68
C ALA A 318 -8.88 2.62 -11.45
N PHE A 319 -8.79 3.65 -10.61
CA PHE A 319 -7.56 4.42 -10.41
C PHE A 319 -6.34 3.55 -10.02
N ARG A 320 -6.56 2.48 -9.25
CA ARG A 320 -5.54 1.46 -8.95
C ARG A 320 -4.89 0.86 -10.21
N VAL A 321 -5.69 0.55 -11.23
CA VAL A 321 -5.22 0.00 -12.52
C VAL A 321 -4.42 1.06 -13.28
N VAL A 322 -4.85 2.32 -13.25
CA VAL A 322 -4.07 3.45 -13.81
C VAL A 322 -2.68 3.51 -13.17
N CYS A 323 -2.58 3.49 -11.84
CA CYS A 323 -1.28 3.47 -11.15
C CYS A 323 -0.44 2.23 -11.47
N GLN A 324 -1.05 1.05 -11.62
CA GLN A 324 -0.35 -0.17 -12.05
C GLN A 324 0.22 -0.03 -13.47
N CYS A 325 -0.58 0.42 -14.43
CA CYS A 325 -0.16 0.62 -15.82
C CYS A 325 0.98 1.65 -15.93
N VAL A 326 0.88 2.77 -15.21
CA VAL A 326 1.93 3.82 -15.20
C VAL A 326 3.22 3.28 -14.57
N HIS A 327 3.12 2.56 -13.45
CA HIS A 327 4.26 1.91 -12.80
C HIS A 327 4.97 0.90 -13.73
N LEU A 328 4.21 0.06 -14.43
CA LEU A 328 4.74 -0.94 -15.36
C LEU A 328 5.43 -0.31 -16.56
N ALA A 329 4.83 0.73 -17.17
CA ALA A 329 5.43 1.46 -18.29
C ALA A 329 6.75 2.14 -17.89
N VAL A 330 6.80 2.82 -16.74
CA VAL A 330 8.03 3.47 -16.24
C VAL A 330 9.09 2.45 -15.83
N LEU A 331 8.70 1.34 -15.20
CA LEU A 331 9.61 0.23 -14.88
C LEU A 331 10.27 -0.35 -16.14
N SER A 332 9.50 -0.62 -17.20
CA SER A 332 10.03 -1.09 -18.48
C SER A 332 10.96 -0.06 -19.13
N CYS A 333 10.66 1.23 -19.02
CA CYS A 333 11.55 2.31 -19.48
C CYS A 333 12.89 2.32 -18.70
N LYS A 334 12.86 2.17 -17.36
CA LYS A 334 14.06 2.15 -16.51
C LYS A 334 15.03 1.02 -16.84
N VAL A 335 14.58 -0.08 -17.45
CA VAL A 335 15.47 -1.15 -17.93
C VAL A 335 16.43 -0.64 -19.01
N LEU A 336 16.05 0.37 -19.82
CA LEU A 336 16.92 0.99 -20.83
C LEU A 336 18.08 1.78 -20.23
N GLU A 337 17.96 2.27 -18.99
CA GLU A 337 19.02 3.05 -18.35
C GLU A 337 20.29 2.20 -18.17
N LYS A 338 20.14 0.89 -17.95
CA LYS A 338 21.26 -0.07 -17.88
C LYS A 338 22.04 -0.17 -19.20
N GLN A 339 21.45 0.23 -20.32
CA GLN A 339 22.08 0.27 -21.65
C GLN A 339 22.62 1.67 -22.02
N GLY A 340 22.55 2.63 -21.09
CA GLY A 340 23.00 4.00 -21.27
C GLY A 340 21.96 4.97 -21.84
N MET A 341 20.69 4.56 -21.97
CA MET A 341 19.61 5.39 -22.49
C MET A 341 18.63 5.78 -21.37
N ARG A 342 18.60 7.06 -20.99
CA ARG A 342 17.70 7.58 -19.96
C ARG A 342 16.50 8.31 -20.59
N PHE A 343 15.36 7.62 -20.64
CA PHE A 343 14.08 8.16 -21.12
C PHE A 343 12.98 8.18 -20.04
N SER A 344 13.27 7.68 -18.83
CA SER A 344 12.34 7.63 -17.70
C SER A 344 11.77 8.99 -17.36
N PHE A 345 12.63 9.99 -17.15
CA PHE A 345 12.25 11.39 -16.94
C PHE A 345 11.23 11.90 -17.98
N MET A 346 11.43 11.59 -19.26
CA MET A 346 10.50 12.03 -20.33
C MET A 346 9.13 11.39 -20.14
N LEU A 347 9.07 10.07 -19.89
CA LEU A 347 7.81 9.38 -19.67
C LEU A 347 7.10 9.86 -18.39
N GLU A 348 7.86 10.16 -17.34
CA GLU A 348 7.36 10.77 -16.10
C GLU A 348 6.78 12.18 -16.35
N THR A 349 7.40 13.00 -17.20
CA THR A 349 6.83 14.31 -17.59
C THR A 349 5.59 14.23 -18.46
N LEU A 350 5.50 13.26 -19.39
CA LEU A 350 4.33 13.09 -20.26
C LEU A 350 3.09 12.65 -19.46
N PHE A 351 3.27 11.68 -18.56
CA PHE A 351 2.17 11.16 -17.75
C PHE A 351 1.74 12.08 -16.60
N TYR A 352 2.52 13.10 -16.24
CA TYR A 352 2.30 13.91 -15.03
C TYR A 352 0.91 14.58 -14.99
N ASP A 353 0.54 15.35 -16.03
CA ASP A 353 -0.71 16.11 -16.01
C ASP A 353 -1.94 15.19 -16.09
N ALA A 354 -1.87 14.10 -16.86
CA ALA A 354 -2.94 13.12 -16.95
C ALA A 354 -3.12 12.34 -15.63
N LEU A 355 -2.01 11.95 -14.98
CA LEU A 355 -2.03 11.30 -13.67
C LEU A 355 -2.52 12.24 -12.57
N ARG A 356 -2.18 13.52 -12.63
CA ARG A 356 -2.68 14.58 -11.73
C ARG A 356 -4.19 14.78 -11.89
N ALA A 357 -4.70 14.79 -13.12
CA ALA A 357 -6.14 14.88 -13.38
C ALA A 357 -6.88 13.62 -12.90
N ALA A 358 -6.35 12.43 -13.17
CA ALA A 358 -6.90 11.17 -12.67
C ALA A 358 -6.91 11.12 -11.13
N PHE A 359 -5.86 11.63 -10.48
CA PHE A 359 -5.77 11.77 -9.03
C PHE A 359 -6.89 12.66 -8.48
N GLN A 360 -7.09 13.84 -9.06
CA GLN A 360 -8.13 14.78 -8.62
C GLN A 360 -9.53 14.16 -8.74
N SER A 361 -9.82 13.52 -9.87
CA SER A 361 -11.08 12.81 -10.11
C SER A 361 -11.30 11.68 -9.09
N TYR A 362 -10.29 10.86 -8.82
CA TYR A 362 -10.36 9.80 -7.81
C TYR A 362 -10.56 10.37 -6.39
N SER A 363 -9.87 11.45 -6.03
CA SER A 363 -10.05 12.13 -4.73
C SER A 363 -11.48 12.66 -4.56
N ILE A 364 -12.11 13.16 -5.63
CA ILE A 364 -13.51 13.60 -5.62
C ILE A 364 -14.46 12.40 -5.47
N ALA A 365 -14.26 11.33 -6.25
CA ALA A 365 -15.09 10.12 -6.18
C ALA A 365 -15.03 9.45 -4.79
N VAL A 366 -13.83 9.34 -4.22
CA VAL A 366 -13.60 8.85 -2.86
C VAL A 366 -14.32 9.70 -1.81
N ARG A 367 -14.21 11.03 -1.91
CA ARG A 367 -14.92 11.99 -1.04
C ARG A 367 -16.44 11.84 -1.13
N GLN A 368 -16.99 11.66 -2.34
CA GLN A 368 -18.42 11.40 -2.53
C GLN A 368 -18.86 10.07 -1.90
N THR A 369 -18.03 9.02 -1.96
CA THR A 369 -18.31 7.72 -1.32
C THR A 369 -18.36 7.84 0.20
N VAL A 370 -17.39 8.52 0.82
CA VAL A 370 -17.43 8.83 2.26
C VAL A 370 -18.69 9.67 2.58
N SER A 371 -18.94 10.76 1.85
CA SER A 371 -20.11 11.63 2.08
C SER A 371 -21.44 10.88 1.99
N LYS A 372 -21.60 9.93 1.06
CA LYS A 372 -22.78 9.05 0.99
C LYS A 372 -22.92 8.17 2.24
N SER A 373 -21.83 7.57 2.72
CA SER A 373 -21.86 6.75 3.94
C SER A 373 -22.17 7.55 5.21
N VAL A 374 -21.71 8.81 5.30
CA VAL A 374 -22.02 9.71 6.42
C VAL A 374 -23.47 10.18 6.40
N LYS A 375 -24.07 10.38 5.21
CA LYS A 375 -25.50 10.71 5.09
C LYS A 375 -26.45 9.57 5.45
N ALA A 376 -25.95 8.34 5.45
CA ALA A 376 -26.69 7.14 5.84
C ALA A 376 -26.31 6.64 7.27
N GLU A 377 -25.63 7.48 8.05
CA GLU A 377 -25.14 7.15 9.39
C GLU A 377 -26.20 7.47 10.46
N ASN A 378 -26.40 6.54 11.39
CA ASN A 378 -27.27 6.69 12.56
C ASN A 378 -26.49 7.09 13.83
N TRP A 379 -25.16 7.14 13.73
CA TRP A 379 -24.22 7.47 14.81
C TRP A 379 -24.26 6.47 15.98
N GLU A 380 -24.52 5.21 15.68
CA GLU A 380 -24.56 4.12 16.67
C GLU A 380 -23.49 3.08 16.38
N ILE A 381 -22.92 2.51 17.45
CA ILE A 381 -21.89 1.48 17.36
C ILE A 381 -22.58 0.11 17.38
N GLU A 382 -23.03 -0.33 16.21
CA GLU A 382 -23.75 -1.62 16.09
C GLU A 382 -22.84 -2.83 16.36
N GLN A 383 -21.56 -2.76 15.98
CA GLN A 383 -20.60 -3.85 16.14
C GLN A 383 -19.18 -3.31 16.32
N ALA A 384 -18.51 -3.70 17.41
CA ALA A 384 -17.10 -3.40 17.60
C ALA A 384 -16.24 -4.15 16.55
N TRP A 385 -15.54 -3.37 15.73
CA TRP A 385 -14.73 -3.79 14.60
C TRP A 385 -13.50 -4.58 15.06
N VAL A 386 -13.33 -5.80 14.55
CA VAL A 386 -12.12 -6.58 14.79
C VAL A 386 -11.06 -6.14 13.77
N LYS A 387 -10.02 -5.49 14.26
CA LYS A 387 -8.88 -5.03 13.47
C LYS A 387 -8.12 -6.21 12.87
N GLN A 388 -8.16 -6.38 11.55
CA GLN A 388 -7.28 -7.31 10.85
C GLN A 388 -5.83 -6.81 10.90
N SER A 389 -5.08 -7.35 11.86
CA SER A 389 -3.64 -7.18 12.01
C SER A 389 -2.91 -8.16 11.10
N VAL A 390 -1.99 -7.67 10.26
CA VAL A 390 -1.15 -8.52 9.39
C VAL A 390 0.09 -9.07 10.14
N SER A 391 0.36 -8.62 11.37
CA SER A 391 1.65 -8.90 12.04
C SER A 391 1.66 -8.75 13.57
N SER A 392 0.54 -8.98 14.27
CA SER A 392 0.48 -8.90 15.73
C SER A 392 -0.72 -9.68 16.26
N GLU A 393 -0.48 -10.53 17.27
CA GLU A 393 -1.39 -11.59 17.75
C GLU A 393 -2.56 -11.09 18.60
N THR A 394 -2.65 -9.79 18.88
CA THR A 394 -3.77 -9.17 19.58
C THR A 394 -4.68 -8.42 18.62
N ALA A 395 -5.81 -9.03 18.27
CA ALA A 395 -6.85 -8.37 17.48
C ALA A 395 -7.59 -7.33 18.35
N GLU A 396 -7.14 -6.08 18.29
CA GLU A 396 -7.81 -4.96 18.97
C GLU A 396 -9.24 -4.80 18.45
N LYS A 397 -10.21 -4.83 19.38
CA LYS A 397 -11.64 -4.66 19.10
C LYS A 397 -12.00 -3.19 19.24
N LEU A 398 -12.27 -2.52 18.13
CA LEU A 398 -12.50 -1.07 18.03
C LEU A 398 -13.98 -0.76 17.82
N SER A 399 -14.61 -0.18 18.82
CA SER A 399 -15.99 0.27 18.88
C SER A 399 -16.18 1.62 18.18
N ILE A 400 -16.23 1.58 16.85
CA ILE A 400 -16.40 2.75 15.97
C ILE A 400 -17.67 2.61 15.12
N THR A 401 -18.24 3.73 14.66
CA THR A 401 -19.44 3.71 13.82
C THR A 401 -19.15 3.19 12.40
N LYS A 402 -20.21 2.89 11.63
CA LYS A 402 -20.10 2.37 10.26
C LYS A 402 -19.35 3.33 9.32
N SER A 403 -19.65 4.62 9.39
CA SER A 403 -19.00 5.64 8.57
C SER A 403 -17.53 5.88 8.96
N ALA A 404 -17.18 5.76 10.25
CA ALA A 404 -15.79 5.81 10.71
C ALA A 404 -14.97 4.62 10.17
N ARG A 405 -15.55 3.41 10.16
CA ARG A 405 -14.94 2.22 9.53
C ARG A 405 -14.78 2.42 8.03
N ASN A 406 -15.82 2.89 7.34
CA ASN A 406 -15.74 3.16 5.90
C ASN A 406 -14.69 4.24 5.57
N LEU A 407 -14.55 5.29 6.38
CA LEU A 407 -13.49 6.28 6.26
C LEU A 407 -12.10 5.65 6.44
N TYR A 408 -11.92 4.78 7.44
CA TYR A 408 -10.67 4.03 7.65
C TYR A 408 -10.31 3.20 6.40
N ASP A 409 -11.22 2.34 5.96
CA ASP A 409 -11.00 1.43 4.83
C ASP A 409 -10.72 2.22 3.54
N THR A 410 -11.49 3.29 3.31
CA THR A 410 -11.34 4.17 2.15
C THR A 410 -10.00 4.91 2.16
N VAL A 411 -9.57 5.48 3.29
CA VAL A 411 -8.26 6.16 3.39
C VAL A 411 -7.11 5.15 3.28
N HIS A 412 -7.30 3.93 3.79
CA HIS A 412 -6.30 2.87 3.64
C HIS A 412 -6.14 2.43 2.17
N GLN A 413 -7.24 2.19 1.45
CA GLN A 413 -7.20 1.88 0.02
C GLN A 413 -6.63 3.05 -0.80
N PHE A 414 -6.99 4.30 -0.48
CA PHE A 414 -6.42 5.49 -1.11
C PHE A 414 -4.89 5.52 -1.00
N ILE A 415 -4.33 5.20 0.17
CA ILE A 415 -2.87 5.12 0.36
C ILE A 415 -2.26 3.92 -0.39
N LEU A 416 -2.94 2.77 -0.43
CA LEU A 416 -2.48 1.58 -1.15
C LEU A 416 -2.44 1.76 -2.66
N ASP A 417 -3.47 2.38 -3.25
CA ASP A 417 -3.54 2.63 -4.70
C ASP A 417 -2.41 3.57 -5.15
N MET A 418 -2.16 4.63 -4.38
CA MET A 418 -1.12 5.62 -4.66
C MET A 418 0.31 5.11 -4.45
N LYS A 419 0.48 4.02 -3.67
CA LYS A 419 1.78 3.47 -3.27
C LYS A 419 2.68 3.11 -4.45
N LEU A 420 2.11 2.66 -5.57
CA LEU A 420 2.89 2.26 -6.75
C LEU A 420 3.59 3.43 -7.45
N VAL A 421 3.07 4.65 -7.27
CA VAL A 421 3.62 5.90 -7.81
C VAL A 421 4.42 6.65 -6.75
N LEU A 422 3.81 6.91 -5.57
CA LEU A 422 4.40 7.79 -4.54
C LEU A 422 5.57 7.18 -3.75
N ILE A 423 5.66 5.85 -3.66
CA ILE A 423 6.48 5.16 -2.64
C ILE A 423 7.70 4.43 -3.25
N ASN A 424 7.97 4.61 -4.56
CA ASN A 424 9.17 4.09 -5.19
C ASN A 424 10.04 5.20 -5.82
N PRO A 425 10.91 5.88 -5.03
CA PRO A 425 11.81 6.92 -5.53
C PRO A 425 12.90 6.39 -6.48
N ALA A 426 13.09 5.07 -6.59
CA ALA A 426 13.92 4.48 -7.65
C ALA A 426 13.20 4.44 -9.01
N LEU A 427 11.86 4.50 -9.03
CA LEU A 427 11.05 4.51 -10.24
C LEU A 427 10.49 5.88 -10.63
N PHE A 428 10.16 6.75 -9.69
CA PHE A 428 9.71 8.12 -9.98
C PHE A 428 10.64 9.13 -9.33
N ASP A 429 11.10 10.13 -10.09
CA ASP A 429 11.92 11.22 -9.57
C ASP A 429 11.02 12.20 -8.76
N PRO A 430 11.28 12.40 -7.45
CA PRO A 430 10.51 13.31 -6.61
C PRO A 430 10.58 14.79 -7.03
N THR A 431 11.47 15.15 -7.96
CA THR A 431 11.54 16.49 -8.55
C THR A 431 10.57 16.69 -9.71
N VAL A 432 10.14 15.60 -10.37
CA VAL A 432 9.22 15.62 -11.53
C VAL A 432 7.78 15.41 -11.10
N ASN A 433 7.55 14.56 -10.10
CA ASN A 433 6.23 14.02 -9.80
C ASN A 433 5.72 14.45 -8.41
N ASP A 434 5.42 15.75 -8.23
CA ASP A 434 4.99 16.35 -6.95
C ASP A 434 3.49 16.08 -6.63
N LEU A 435 3.10 14.80 -6.66
CA LEU A 435 1.75 14.33 -6.33
C LEU A 435 1.54 14.15 -4.81
N LEU A 436 2.61 14.14 -4.01
CA LEU A 436 2.55 13.96 -2.56
C LEU A 436 1.75 15.07 -1.84
N PRO A 437 1.93 16.38 -2.12
CA PRO A 437 1.09 17.43 -1.53
C PRO A 437 -0.38 17.29 -1.92
N LEU A 438 -0.66 16.85 -3.15
CA LEU A 438 -2.01 16.59 -3.64
C LEU A 438 -2.66 15.43 -2.90
N ALA A 439 -1.90 14.38 -2.56
CA ALA A 439 -2.36 13.27 -1.74
C ALA A 439 -2.59 13.62 -0.27
N ILE A 440 -1.71 14.42 0.32
CA ILE A 440 -1.92 14.95 1.67
C ILE A 440 -3.16 15.84 1.72
N SER A 441 -3.37 16.68 0.70
CA SER A 441 -4.57 17.53 0.56
C SER A 441 -5.85 16.70 0.36
N GLY A 442 -5.79 15.67 -0.48
CA GLY A 442 -6.88 14.71 -0.68
C GLY A 442 -7.30 14.06 0.65
N ILE A 443 -6.36 13.42 1.35
CA ILE A 443 -6.61 12.80 2.66
C ILE A 443 -7.16 13.84 3.65
N ARG A 444 -6.50 14.99 3.81
CA ARG A 444 -6.94 16.08 4.70
C ARG A 444 -8.41 16.45 4.46
N SER A 445 -8.81 16.63 3.20
CA SER A 445 -10.18 17.01 2.86
C SER A 445 -11.23 15.95 3.24
N LEU A 446 -10.88 14.65 3.16
CA LEU A 446 -11.78 13.58 3.61
C LEU A 446 -12.02 13.64 5.12
N PHE A 447 -10.99 13.95 5.90
CA PHE A 447 -11.13 14.18 7.33
C PHE A 447 -11.94 15.45 7.59
N GLU A 448 -11.61 16.59 6.97
CA GLU A 448 -12.32 17.87 7.18
C GLU A 448 -13.82 17.76 6.90
N ASP A 449 -14.23 17.13 5.79
CA ASP A 449 -15.64 16.88 5.48
C ASP A 449 -16.33 15.97 6.53
N TYR A 450 -15.61 14.96 7.04
CA TYR A 450 -16.12 14.06 8.08
C TYR A 450 -16.25 14.76 9.45
N LEU A 451 -15.27 15.60 9.83
CA LEU A 451 -15.32 16.42 11.05
C LEU A 451 -16.47 17.43 10.99
N LEU A 452 -16.71 18.06 9.83
CA LEU A 452 -17.83 18.98 9.63
C LEU A 452 -19.17 18.25 9.79
N ALA A 453 -19.30 17.05 9.24
CA ALA A 453 -20.52 16.25 9.39
C ALA A 453 -20.75 15.79 10.84
N MET A 454 -19.70 15.38 11.56
CA MET A 454 -19.79 15.10 13.00
C MET A 454 -20.20 16.33 13.82
N THR A 455 -19.68 17.51 13.47
CA THR A 455 -20.04 18.79 14.12
C THR A 455 -21.50 19.17 13.86
N ALA A 456 -22.01 18.89 12.65
CA ALA A 456 -23.40 19.11 12.29
C ALA A 456 -24.31 18.11 13.01
N ALA A 457 -23.93 16.83 13.02
CA ALA A 457 -24.63 15.78 13.77
C ALA A 457 -24.73 16.15 15.25
N SER A 458 -23.63 16.55 15.90
CA SER A 458 -23.59 16.91 17.31
C SER A 458 -24.43 18.13 17.70
N LYS A 459 -24.81 18.98 16.75
CA LYS A 459 -25.65 20.17 17.00
C LYS A 459 -27.15 19.89 16.93
N SER A 460 -27.56 18.67 16.59
CA SER A 460 -28.97 18.27 16.57
C SER A 460 -29.54 18.13 17.98
N ASP A 461 -30.76 18.61 18.22
CA ASP A 461 -31.40 18.55 19.55
C ASP A 461 -31.85 17.12 19.95
N MET A 462 -31.89 16.16 19.01
CA MET A 462 -32.44 14.81 19.23
C MET A 462 -31.41 13.69 19.49
N ILE A 463 -30.17 14.04 19.81
CA ILE A 463 -29.07 13.06 19.96
C ILE A 463 -29.19 12.31 21.30
N SER A 464 -29.00 10.98 21.28
CA SER A 464 -28.89 10.16 22.49
C SER A 464 -27.48 10.19 23.09
N ASP A 465 -27.32 9.87 24.38
CA ASP A 465 -25.98 9.87 25.00
C ASP A 465 -25.03 8.84 24.37
N ALA A 466 -25.57 7.72 23.88
CA ALA A 466 -24.82 6.73 23.12
C ALA A 466 -24.32 7.30 21.77
N GLN A 467 -25.14 8.09 21.07
CA GLN A 467 -24.75 8.74 19.81
C GLN A 467 -23.76 9.88 20.03
N GLY A 468 -23.92 10.68 21.09
CA GLY A 468 -22.95 11.70 21.45
C GLY A 468 -21.59 11.11 21.81
N MET A 469 -21.58 10.03 22.61
CA MET A 469 -20.36 9.29 22.94
C MET A 469 -19.71 8.63 21.71
N SER A 470 -20.48 8.09 20.77
CA SER A 470 -19.91 7.48 19.55
C SER A 470 -19.21 8.52 18.65
N ILE A 471 -19.76 9.74 18.55
CA ILE A 471 -19.14 10.85 17.81
C ILE A 471 -17.81 11.26 18.47
N VAL A 472 -17.78 11.36 19.81
CA VAL A 472 -16.54 11.65 20.54
C VAL A 472 -15.52 10.51 20.41
N ALA A 473 -15.97 9.25 20.41
CA ALA A 473 -15.13 8.06 20.19
C ALA A 473 -14.52 8.02 18.79
N ASN A 474 -15.30 8.34 17.77
CA ASN A 474 -14.82 8.52 16.41
C ASN A 474 -13.73 9.61 16.35
N CYS A 475 -13.94 10.77 16.99
CA CYS A 475 -12.94 11.85 17.03
C CYS A 475 -11.62 11.41 17.67
N TYR A 476 -11.68 10.69 18.79
CA TYR A 476 -10.51 10.10 19.45
C TYR A 476 -9.79 9.10 18.56
N PHE A 477 -10.51 8.15 17.95
CA PHE A 477 -9.94 7.16 17.03
C PHE A 477 -9.21 7.79 15.83
N LEU A 478 -9.78 8.85 15.25
CA LEU A 478 -9.16 9.59 14.16
C LEU A 478 -7.85 10.26 14.58
N ALA A 479 -7.82 10.87 15.78
CA ALA A 479 -6.67 11.60 16.30
C ALA A 479 -5.55 10.68 16.82
N GLU A 480 -5.87 9.68 17.63
CA GLU A 480 -4.87 8.88 18.37
C GLU A 480 -4.49 7.56 17.68
N ASP A 481 -5.31 7.01 16.77
CA ASP A 481 -4.99 5.75 16.08
C ASP A 481 -4.83 5.90 14.55
N LEU A 482 -5.88 6.33 13.84
CA LEU A 482 -5.85 6.36 12.38
C LEU A 482 -4.79 7.31 11.83
N PHE A 483 -4.75 8.56 12.31
CA PHE A 483 -3.80 9.54 11.77
C PHE A 483 -2.33 9.20 12.06
N PRO A 484 -1.94 8.72 13.27
CA PRO A 484 -0.60 8.18 13.52
C PRO A 484 -0.23 6.99 12.63
N ARG A 485 -1.18 6.10 12.28
CA ARG A 485 -0.94 5.01 11.31
C ARG A 485 -0.67 5.53 9.90
N ILE A 486 -1.46 6.49 9.42
CA ILE A 486 -1.24 7.16 8.12
C ILE A 486 0.15 7.81 8.09
N LYS A 487 0.49 8.56 9.14
CA LYS A 487 1.81 9.18 9.33
C LYS A 487 2.93 8.14 9.27
N LYS A 488 2.79 6.98 9.93
CA LYS A 488 3.78 5.88 9.89
C LYS A 488 3.91 5.25 8.49
N GLN A 489 2.79 5.05 7.78
CA GLN A 489 2.80 4.49 6.42
C GLN A 489 3.48 5.42 5.41
N LEU A 490 3.30 6.74 5.55
CA LEU A 490 3.94 7.76 4.70
C LEU A 490 5.41 8.00 5.08
N ALA A 491 5.71 8.16 6.37
CA ALA A 491 7.05 8.52 6.85
C ALA A 491 8.10 7.42 6.66
N GLY A 492 7.70 6.16 6.52
CA GLY A 492 8.64 5.05 6.40
C GLY A 492 9.42 4.98 5.07
N LYS A 493 9.02 5.73 4.03
CA LYS A 493 9.54 5.56 2.65
C LYS A 493 9.63 6.82 1.77
N VAL A 494 9.29 8.00 2.30
CA VAL A 494 9.30 9.27 1.54
C VAL A 494 10.22 10.25 2.26
N ASP A 495 11.11 10.93 1.52
CA ASP A 495 12.06 11.88 2.10
C ASP A 495 11.36 12.97 2.92
N MET A 496 11.63 12.97 4.23
CA MET A 496 10.82 13.60 5.28
C MET A 496 10.73 15.14 5.23
N LYS A 497 11.25 15.80 4.18
CA LYS A 497 11.35 17.26 4.08
C LYS A 497 10.20 17.94 3.35
N ARG A 498 9.48 17.25 2.45
CA ARG A 498 8.33 17.81 1.72
C ARG A 498 7.00 17.28 2.30
N GLY A 499 6.29 18.12 3.05
CA GLY A 499 4.92 17.85 3.53
C GLY A 499 4.77 17.44 5.00
N LEU A 500 5.85 17.08 5.72
CA LEU A 500 5.76 16.61 7.11
C LEU A 500 5.21 17.66 8.09
N SER A 501 5.50 18.94 7.86
CA SER A 501 4.96 20.06 8.65
C SER A 501 3.42 20.10 8.58
N ASN A 502 2.86 19.96 7.38
CA ASN A 502 1.40 19.97 7.17
C ASN A 502 0.72 18.75 7.84
N ILE A 503 1.37 17.58 7.79
CA ILE A 503 0.89 16.35 8.46
C ILE A 503 0.92 16.52 9.99
N ALA A 504 2.01 17.05 10.55
CA ALA A 504 2.14 17.26 11.99
C ALA A 504 1.18 18.35 12.52
N ALA A 505 1.05 19.46 11.80
CA ALA A 505 0.09 20.52 12.13
C ALA A 505 -1.36 20.02 12.06
N PHE A 506 -1.70 19.18 11.06
CA PHE A 506 -3.03 18.59 10.96
C PHE A 506 -3.32 17.56 12.06
N HIS A 507 -2.32 16.82 12.54
CA HIS A 507 -2.47 15.94 13.72
C HIS A 507 -2.82 16.74 14.98
N ASP A 508 -2.13 17.85 15.23
CA ASP A 508 -2.45 18.77 16.33
C ASP A 508 -3.84 19.42 16.15
N GLN A 509 -4.25 19.75 14.92
CA GLN A 509 -5.63 20.19 14.63
C GLN A 509 -6.68 19.12 14.97
N LEU A 510 -6.44 17.84 14.62
CA LEU A 510 -7.31 16.72 15.01
C LEU A 510 -7.40 16.55 16.54
N GLY A 511 -6.27 16.61 17.24
CA GLY A 511 -6.22 16.53 18.71
C GLY A 511 -6.91 17.71 19.41
N LYS A 512 -6.88 18.92 18.81
CA LYS A 512 -7.64 20.09 19.26
C LYS A 512 -9.13 19.93 18.99
N PHE A 513 -9.50 19.41 17.82
CA PHE A 513 -10.90 19.12 17.46
C PHE A 513 -11.53 18.09 18.40
N TYR A 514 -10.84 16.99 18.71
CA TYR A 514 -11.29 16.00 19.69
C TYR A 514 -11.63 16.66 21.04
N LYS A 515 -10.72 17.48 21.59
CA LYS A 515 -10.92 18.18 22.87
C LYS A 515 -12.13 19.12 22.82
N ALA A 516 -12.26 19.92 21.76
CA ALA A 516 -13.37 20.85 21.57
C ALA A 516 -14.72 20.11 21.43
N GLN A 517 -14.76 19.04 20.64
CA GLN A 517 -15.95 18.22 20.41
C GLN A 517 -16.42 17.53 21.68
N ARG A 518 -15.48 16.99 22.46
CA ARG A 518 -15.75 16.45 23.80
C ARG A 518 -16.32 17.55 24.70
N ASP A 519 -15.64 18.68 24.84
CA ASP A 519 -16.06 19.75 25.75
C ASP A 519 -17.42 20.35 25.38
N PHE A 520 -17.76 20.40 24.08
CA PHE A 520 -19.07 20.77 23.56
C PHE A 520 -20.18 19.78 23.96
N PHE A 521 -19.94 18.46 23.86
CA PHE A 521 -20.88 17.44 24.31
C PHE A 521 -21.21 17.57 25.80
N PHE A 522 -20.19 17.74 26.66
CA PHE A 522 -20.40 17.94 28.10
C PHE A 522 -21.16 19.25 28.39
N GLN A 523 -20.87 20.34 27.67
CA GLN A 523 -21.59 21.62 27.81
C GLN A 523 -23.07 21.52 27.43
N GLN A 524 -23.41 20.93 26.28
CA GLN A 524 -24.81 20.77 25.87
C GLN A 524 -25.61 19.90 26.85
N ARG A 525 -24.99 18.87 27.43
CA ARG A 525 -25.66 17.98 28.38
C ARG A 525 -25.67 18.49 29.82
N GLY A 526 -24.81 19.44 30.19
CA GLY A 526 -24.75 20.01 31.53
C GLY A 526 -26.10 20.55 32.03
N ASP A 527 -26.81 21.31 31.18
CA ASP A 527 -28.14 21.85 31.50
C ASP A 527 -29.19 20.75 31.72
N VAL A 528 -29.19 19.71 30.87
CA VAL A 528 -30.04 18.52 31.01
C VAL A 528 -29.74 17.79 32.33
N TRP A 529 -28.48 17.71 32.75
CA TRP A 529 -28.11 17.08 34.03
C TRP A 529 -28.59 17.89 35.23
N VAL A 530 -28.47 19.22 35.20
CA VAL A 530 -28.96 20.08 36.30
C VAL A 530 -30.49 20.07 36.37
N ARG A 531 -31.19 20.17 35.23
CA ARG A 531 -32.65 20.27 35.15
C ARG A 531 -33.38 18.94 35.31
N ASP A 532 -32.91 17.86 34.67
CA ASP A 532 -33.72 16.64 34.48
C ASP A 532 -33.21 15.45 35.31
N VAL A 533 -31.88 15.32 35.48
CA VAL A 533 -31.23 14.25 36.27
C VAL A 533 -31.15 14.61 37.74
N ILE A 534 -30.51 15.74 38.06
CA ILE A 534 -30.43 16.29 39.41
C ILE A 534 -31.80 16.86 39.79
N ARG A 535 -32.47 17.58 38.88
CA ARG A 535 -33.73 18.31 39.15
C ARG A 535 -33.57 19.43 40.17
N TRP A 536 -32.45 20.13 40.07
CA TRP A 536 -32.13 21.28 40.91
C TRP A 536 -33.23 22.35 40.90
N PRO A 537 -33.78 22.79 39.74
CA PRO A 537 -34.80 23.84 39.72
C PRO A 537 -36.12 23.48 40.41
N ALA A 538 -36.43 22.19 40.51
CA ALA A 538 -37.69 21.69 41.08
C ALA A 538 -37.57 21.29 42.55
N ASN A 539 -36.40 20.77 42.98
CA ASN A 539 -36.26 20.09 44.27
C ASN A 539 -35.24 20.73 45.23
N ALA A 540 -34.37 21.65 44.79
CA ALA A 540 -33.34 22.22 45.67
C ALA A 540 -33.94 22.94 46.89
N SER A 541 -34.99 23.75 46.68
CA SER A 541 -35.74 24.40 47.77
C SER A 541 -36.40 23.42 48.76
N ALA A 542 -36.64 22.17 48.36
CA ALA A 542 -37.22 21.13 49.22
C ALA A 542 -36.16 20.37 50.04
N TRP A 543 -34.97 20.11 49.49
CA TRP A 543 -33.89 19.44 50.21
C TRP A 543 -33.21 20.32 51.26
N TYR A 544 -33.17 21.63 51.02
CA TYR A 544 -32.45 22.60 51.86
C TYR A 544 -33.38 23.49 52.71
N LYS A 545 -34.68 23.16 52.79
CA LYS A 545 -35.70 23.98 53.47
C LYS A 545 -35.50 24.05 54.99
N GLU A 546 -35.78 25.22 55.59
CA GLU A 546 -36.07 25.35 57.03
C GLU A 546 -37.21 24.40 57.42
N GLY A 547 -37.00 23.58 58.47
CA GLY A 547 -38.04 22.65 58.93
C GLY A 547 -37.59 21.35 59.61
N GLY A 548 -36.39 21.28 60.18
CA GLY A 548 -35.94 20.11 60.95
C GLY A 548 -35.09 20.51 62.15
N ASN A 549 -34.94 19.60 63.12
CA ASN A 549 -34.05 19.81 64.25
C ASN A 549 -32.64 20.15 63.75
N SER A 550 -32.12 21.33 64.09
CA SER A 550 -30.90 21.91 63.50
C SER A 550 -29.63 21.09 63.78
N ASP A 551 -29.67 20.27 64.82
CA ASP A 551 -28.60 19.36 65.23
C ASP A 551 -28.72 17.92 64.70
N ALA A 552 -29.72 17.61 63.87
CA ALA A 552 -29.85 16.28 63.29
C ALA A 552 -28.68 15.97 62.34
N PRO A 553 -28.01 14.80 62.46
CA PRO A 553 -26.89 14.42 61.61
C PRO A 553 -27.32 14.28 60.14
N VAL A 554 -26.37 14.52 59.24
CA VAL A 554 -26.55 14.36 57.79
C VAL A 554 -25.67 13.21 57.32
N GLU A 555 -26.29 12.09 56.98
CA GLU A 555 -25.59 10.82 56.71
C GLU A 555 -25.55 10.45 55.21
N THR A 556 -26.47 11.00 54.40
CA THR A 556 -26.62 10.66 52.98
C THR A 556 -26.64 11.89 52.08
N PRO A 557 -26.04 11.86 50.88
CA PRO A 557 -26.19 12.92 49.89
C PRO A 557 -27.65 13.06 49.44
N SER A 558 -28.02 14.22 48.90
CA SER A 558 -29.39 14.46 48.45
C SER A 558 -29.74 13.62 47.20
N PRO A 559 -31.03 13.26 47.00
CA PRO A 559 -31.43 12.34 45.94
C PRO A 559 -31.00 12.75 44.52
N GLY A 560 -30.90 14.05 44.23
CA GLY A 560 -30.46 14.55 42.93
C GLY A 560 -29.01 14.21 42.61
N PHE A 561 -28.10 14.38 43.57
CA PHE A 561 -26.69 14.02 43.36
C PHE A 561 -26.46 12.51 43.37
N ILE A 562 -27.24 11.73 44.13
CA ILE A 562 -27.24 10.26 44.02
C ILE A 562 -27.69 9.81 42.62
N ASN A 563 -28.73 10.43 42.06
CA ASN A 563 -29.18 10.14 40.69
C ASN A 563 -28.12 10.54 39.65
N PHE A 564 -27.41 11.65 39.85
CA PHE A 564 -26.29 12.04 39.01
C PHE A 564 -25.11 11.05 39.09
N GLY A 565 -24.79 10.52 40.28
CA GLY A 565 -23.80 9.45 40.44
C GLY A 565 -24.14 8.19 39.65
N LYS A 566 -25.38 7.69 39.77
CA LYS A 566 -25.90 6.57 38.95
C LYS A 566 -25.87 6.87 37.45
N TYR A 567 -26.17 8.10 37.06
CA TYR A 567 -26.09 8.52 35.67
C TYR A 567 -24.64 8.51 35.15
N LEU A 568 -23.66 8.94 35.96
CA LEU A 568 -22.23 8.80 35.65
C LEU A 568 -21.79 7.34 35.52
N GLU A 569 -22.38 6.39 36.25
CA GLU A 569 -22.17 4.95 36.04
C GLU A 569 -22.71 4.47 34.68
N THR A 570 -23.87 4.98 34.25
CA THR A 570 -24.41 4.67 32.91
C THR A 570 -23.58 5.28 31.78
N LEU A 571 -23.11 6.52 31.94
CA LEU A 571 -22.15 7.12 31.00
C LEU A 571 -20.81 6.37 31.01
N GLN A 572 -20.36 5.89 32.17
CA GLN A 572 -19.15 5.07 32.28
C GLN A 572 -19.29 3.75 31.54
N SER A 573 -20.43 3.05 31.62
CA SER A 573 -20.61 1.78 30.90
C SER A 573 -20.64 1.99 29.38
N LEU A 574 -21.31 3.05 28.91
CA LEU A 574 -21.30 3.47 27.50
C LEU A 574 -19.89 3.86 27.05
N ALA A 575 -19.21 4.72 27.79
CA ALA A 575 -17.86 5.17 27.47
C ALA A 575 -16.83 4.03 27.55
N LYS A 576 -16.93 3.11 28.51
CA LYS A 576 -16.06 1.93 28.60
C LYS A 576 -16.18 1.02 27.37
N SER A 577 -17.37 0.94 26.77
CA SER A 577 -17.55 0.21 25.52
C SER A 577 -16.85 0.88 24.33
N CYS A 578 -16.51 2.18 24.41
CA CYS A 578 -15.99 3.00 23.30
C CYS A 578 -14.53 3.50 23.48
N LEU A 579 -14.13 3.79 24.73
CA LEU A 579 -13.10 4.75 25.11
C LEU A 579 -12.55 4.48 26.53
N ASP A 580 -12.31 3.21 26.91
CA ASP A 580 -11.94 2.78 28.27
C ASP A 580 -10.83 3.66 28.92
N ALA A 581 -9.81 4.05 28.14
CA ALA A 581 -8.71 4.90 28.61
C ALA A 581 -9.07 6.38 28.92
N GLU A 582 -10.10 6.95 28.29
CA GLU A 582 -10.53 8.34 28.52
C GLU A 582 -11.73 8.43 29.48
N VAL A 583 -12.30 7.30 29.91
CA VAL A 583 -13.44 7.24 30.87
C VAL A 583 -13.24 8.13 32.10
N PRO A 584 -12.11 8.08 32.85
CA PRO A 584 -11.96 8.88 34.05
C PRO A 584 -11.99 10.39 33.75
N ARG A 585 -11.36 10.79 32.64
CA ARG A 585 -11.31 12.18 32.18
C ARG A 585 -12.68 12.71 31.76
N MET A 586 -13.53 11.85 31.20
CA MET A 586 -14.91 12.17 30.86
C MET A 586 -15.79 12.37 32.10
N GLN A 587 -15.65 11.49 33.10
CA GLN A 587 -16.35 11.63 34.38
C GLN A 587 -15.97 12.95 35.07
N SER A 588 -14.68 13.26 35.18
CA SER A 588 -14.23 14.53 35.77
C SER A 588 -14.71 15.76 34.98
N ARG A 589 -14.76 15.68 33.64
CA ARG A 589 -15.30 16.76 32.80
C ARG A 589 -16.81 17.00 33.03
N ALA A 590 -17.58 15.93 33.25
CA ALA A 590 -19.01 16.01 33.56
C ALA A 590 -19.27 16.66 34.94
N VAL A 591 -18.55 16.21 35.96
CA VAL A 591 -18.58 16.80 37.32
C VAL A 591 -18.23 18.29 37.25
N ALA A 592 -17.16 18.65 36.52
CA ALA A 592 -16.75 20.04 36.35
C ALA A 592 -17.82 20.91 35.66
N GLU A 593 -18.60 20.38 34.72
CA GLU A 593 -19.68 21.13 34.06
C GLU A 593 -20.85 21.40 35.00
N VAL A 594 -21.33 20.37 35.71
CA VAL A 594 -22.43 20.50 36.68
C VAL A 594 -22.07 21.53 37.76
N LEU A 595 -20.86 21.48 38.30
CA LEU A 595 -20.39 22.46 39.29
C LEU A 595 -20.25 23.86 38.69
N SER A 596 -19.79 23.99 37.44
CA SER A 596 -19.72 25.27 36.73
C SER A 596 -21.10 25.93 36.57
N LEU A 597 -22.14 25.13 36.30
CA LEU A 597 -23.53 25.59 36.18
C LEU A 597 -24.15 25.92 37.54
N LEU A 598 -24.00 25.06 38.55
CA LEU A 598 -24.52 25.29 39.91
C LEU A 598 -23.92 26.51 40.60
N ARG A 599 -22.69 26.89 40.24
CA ARG A 599 -22.07 28.15 40.67
C ARG A 599 -22.83 29.40 40.17
N SER A 600 -23.49 29.33 39.01
CA SER A 600 -24.10 30.52 38.41
C SER A 600 -25.23 31.08 39.28
N ASP A 601 -25.23 32.39 39.53
CA ASP A 601 -26.19 33.02 40.45
C ASP A 601 -27.66 32.77 40.07
N ALA A 602 -27.94 32.52 38.78
CA ALA A 602 -29.26 32.14 38.28
C ALA A 602 -29.80 30.85 38.93
N GLN A 603 -28.96 29.82 39.11
CA GLN A 603 -29.37 28.54 39.70
C GLN A 603 -29.69 28.66 41.20
N TRP A 604 -29.20 29.69 41.88
CA TRP A 604 -29.52 29.96 43.29
C TRP A 604 -30.90 30.57 43.50
N SER A 605 -31.59 31.02 42.45
CA SER A 605 -33.00 31.44 42.55
C SER A 605 -33.95 30.28 42.88
N HIS A 606 -33.52 29.04 42.63
CA HIS A 606 -34.25 27.81 42.96
C HIS A 606 -33.86 27.20 44.32
N ALA A 607 -32.81 27.75 44.96
CA ALA A 607 -32.38 27.37 46.29
C ALA A 607 -33.05 28.28 47.36
N PRO A 608 -33.05 27.89 48.64
CA PRO A 608 -33.56 28.75 49.71
C PRO A 608 -32.83 30.09 49.80
N GLU A 609 -33.56 31.18 50.10
CA GLU A 609 -32.95 32.49 50.36
C GLU A 609 -32.04 32.47 51.60
N LYS A 610 -32.37 31.62 52.58
CA LYS A 610 -31.60 31.38 53.80
C LYS A 610 -31.37 29.88 54.04
N PHE A 611 -30.20 29.54 54.54
CA PHE A 611 -29.80 28.18 54.86
C PHE A 611 -29.66 27.99 56.38
N ASP A 612 -30.34 26.97 56.90
CA ASP A 612 -30.05 26.40 58.23
C ASP A 612 -28.67 25.73 58.27
N THR A 613 -28.12 25.57 59.48
CA THR A 613 -26.88 24.80 59.72
C THR A 613 -26.95 23.38 59.16
N ARG A 614 -28.10 22.71 59.28
CA ARG A 614 -28.34 21.38 58.67
C ARG A 614 -28.36 21.44 57.14
N ALA A 615 -28.98 22.46 56.54
CA ALA A 615 -29.05 22.61 55.09
C ALA A 615 -27.66 22.93 54.49
N TYR A 616 -26.84 23.73 55.18
CA TYR A 616 -25.44 23.95 54.83
C TYR A 616 -24.62 22.66 54.91
N ARG A 617 -24.76 21.88 55.99
CA ARG A 617 -24.12 20.56 56.13
C ARG A 617 -24.49 19.61 54.98
N GLN A 618 -25.76 19.58 54.56
CA GLN A 618 -26.21 18.79 53.40
C GLN A 618 -25.54 19.22 52.09
N LEU A 619 -25.48 20.53 51.81
CA LEU A 619 -24.84 21.02 50.59
C LEU A 619 -23.32 20.70 50.57
N VAL A 620 -22.65 20.83 51.71
CA VAL A 620 -21.22 20.45 51.83
C VAL A 620 -21.03 18.96 51.55
N LEU A 621 -21.90 18.08 52.09
CA LEU A 621 -21.85 16.65 51.79
C LEU A 621 -22.08 16.36 50.30
N ASP A 622 -23.04 17.03 49.66
CA ASP A 622 -23.35 16.87 48.24
C ASP A 622 -22.19 17.32 47.33
N MET A 623 -21.50 18.42 47.68
CA MET A 623 -20.30 18.88 46.98
C MET A 623 -19.10 17.94 47.17
N MET A 624 -18.94 17.34 48.36
CA MET A 624 -17.89 16.34 48.60
C MET A 624 -18.20 15.01 47.91
N PHE A 625 -19.46 14.59 47.84
CA PHE A 625 -19.90 13.41 47.11
C PHE A 625 -19.67 13.57 45.59
N THR A 626 -20.03 14.71 45.00
CA THR A 626 -19.77 14.99 43.58
C THR A 626 -18.27 15.06 43.27
N LYS A 627 -17.43 15.54 44.20
CA LYS A 627 -15.97 15.46 44.07
C LYS A 627 -15.46 14.01 44.07
N MET A 628 -16.03 13.14 44.90
CA MET A 628 -15.66 11.71 44.91
C MET A 628 -16.07 11.00 43.60
N ALA A 629 -17.20 11.39 43.01
CA ALA A 629 -17.64 10.92 41.69
C ALA A 629 -16.74 11.35 40.50
N GLU A 630 -15.71 12.20 40.73
CA GLU A 630 -14.67 12.52 39.75
C GLU A 630 -13.82 11.29 39.34
N GLY A 631 -13.80 10.23 40.17
CA GLY A 631 -13.10 8.97 39.88
C GLY A 631 -11.56 9.05 39.99
N GLY A 632 -11.02 10.15 40.52
CA GLY A 632 -9.58 10.30 40.79
C GLY A 632 -8.68 10.50 39.56
N SER A 633 -9.23 10.94 38.41
CA SER A 633 -8.44 11.10 37.18
C SER A 633 -7.35 12.18 37.26
N GLY A 634 -7.48 13.13 38.21
CA GLY A 634 -6.60 14.31 38.33
C GLY A 634 -6.84 15.37 37.24
N HIS A 635 -7.71 15.12 36.26
CA HIS A 635 -8.10 16.10 35.26
C HIS A 635 -9.24 16.97 35.77
N TYR A 636 -9.15 18.29 35.59
CA TYR A 636 -10.12 19.28 36.09
C TYR A 636 -10.23 19.41 37.61
N LEU A 637 -9.47 18.65 38.41
CA LEU A 637 -9.48 18.69 39.89
C LEU A 637 -9.35 20.10 40.50
N ASP A 638 -8.48 20.96 39.92
CA ASP A 638 -8.33 22.36 40.35
C ASP A 638 -9.60 23.18 40.10
N SER A 639 -10.22 22.99 38.93
CA SER A 639 -11.49 23.64 38.57
C SER A 639 -12.62 23.15 39.46
N ILE A 640 -12.74 21.84 39.67
CA ILE A 640 -13.73 21.20 40.54
C ILE A 640 -13.59 21.71 41.97
N SER A 641 -12.38 21.70 42.52
CA SER A 641 -12.11 22.19 43.88
C SER A 641 -12.39 23.69 44.04
N ARG A 642 -12.08 24.50 43.02
CA ARG A 642 -12.44 25.92 43.00
C ARG A 642 -13.97 26.12 42.93
N TYR A 643 -14.68 25.43 42.04
CA TYR A 643 -16.13 25.58 41.90
C TYR A 643 -16.86 25.15 43.18
N ILE A 644 -16.42 24.08 43.84
CA ILE A 644 -16.93 23.67 45.16
C ILE A 644 -16.71 24.79 46.19
N GLY A 645 -15.50 25.37 46.27
CA GLY A 645 -15.23 26.49 47.17
C GLY A 645 -16.09 27.73 46.89
N GLU A 646 -16.34 28.04 45.62
CA GLU A 646 -17.20 29.14 45.18
C GLU A 646 -18.68 28.87 45.58
N ILE A 647 -19.19 27.65 45.39
CA ILE A 647 -20.55 27.22 45.78
C ILE A 647 -20.74 27.21 47.29
N VAL A 648 -19.82 26.60 48.04
CA VAL A 648 -19.87 26.57 49.52
C VAL A 648 -19.75 27.99 50.08
N GLY A 649 -18.94 28.85 49.46
CA GLY A 649 -18.86 30.29 49.78
C GLY A 649 -20.17 31.05 49.51
N GLN A 650 -20.89 30.75 48.43
CA GLN A 650 -22.23 31.30 48.15
C GLN A 650 -23.27 30.83 49.16
N ALA A 651 -23.21 29.58 49.64
CA ALA A 651 -24.09 29.08 50.69
C ALA A 651 -23.77 29.72 52.05
N ARG A 652 -22.49 29.85 52.40
CA ARG A 652 -22.03 30.47 53.66
C ARG A 652 -22.51 31.91 53.80
N LYS A 653 -22.62 32.67 52.70
CA LYS A 653 -23.20 34.02 52.67
C LYS A 653 -24.72 34.07 52.92
N ARG A 654 -25.42 32.95 52.75
CA ARG A 654 -26.88 32.80 52.94
C ARG A 654 -27.24 32.10 54.26
N LEU A 655 -26.29 31.87 55.17
CA LEU A 655 -26.59 31.22 56.45
C LEU A 655 -27.43 32.12 57.37
N VAL A 656 -28.37 31.54 58.12
CA VAL A 656 -29.18 32.29 59.11
C VAL A 656 -28.29 32.88 60.23
N ASN A 657 -27.32 32.12 60.72
CA ASN A 657 -26.40 32.49 61.81
C ASN A 657 -24.94 32.37 61.36
N PRO A 658 -24.27 33.45 60.90
CA PRO A 658 -22.91 33.35 60.35
C PRO A 658 -21.84 32.85 61.34
N GLY A 659 -22.11 32.85 62.65
CA GLY A 659 -21.24 32.26 63.68
C GLY A 659 -21.19 30.73 63.67
N ASP A 660 -22.24 30.05 63.19
CA ASP A 660 -22.29 28.58 63.19
C ASP A 660 -21.43 27.97 62.07
N ALA A 661 -21.18 28.73 61.00
CA ALA A 661 -20.39 28.28 59.85
C ALA A 661 -18.88 28.18 60.13
N SER A 662 -18.35 28.85 61.16
CA SER A 662 -16.94 28.68 61.58
C SER A 662 -16.73 27.52 62.55
N ALA A 663 -17.82 27.00 63.15
CA ALA A 663 -17.80 25.88 64.07
C ALA A 663 -17.98 24.50 63.39
N VAL A 664 -18.40 24.47 62.12
CA VAL A 664 -18.53 23.22 61.34
C VAL A 664 -17.22 22.94 60.61
N ASP A 665 -16.44 21.98 61.12
CA ASP A 665 -15.27 21.43 60.44
C ASP A 665 -15.71 20.65 59.19
N GLU A 666 -15.42 21.16 57.98
CA GLU A 666 -15.85 20.56 56.71
C GLU A 666 -15.21 19.17 56.46
N ALA A 667 -14.22 18.74 57.26
CA ALA A 667 -13.61 17.41 57.19
C ALA A 667 -14.54 16.23 57.57
N TRP A 668 -15.63 16.46 58.31
CA TRP A 668 -16.59 15.37 58.59
C TRP A 668 -17.23 14.85 57.30
N ALA A 669 -17.48 15.72 56.33
CA ALA A 669 -18.11 15.35 55.06
C ALA A 669 -17.18 14.49 54.19
N VAL A 670 -15.88 14.79 54.17
CA VAL A 670 -14.84 13.94 53.58
C VAL A 670 -14.90 12.54 54.20
N THR A 671 -14.90 12.49 55.53
CA THR A 671 -14.87 11.22 56.30
C THR A 671 -16.12 10.37 56.04
N ILE A 672 -17.32 10.98 55.97
CA ILE A 672 -18.56 10.26 55.65
C ILE A 672 -18.54 9.73 54.20
N VAL A 673 -18.07 10.53 53.24
CA VAL A 673 -17.94 10.12 51.82
C VAL A 673 -16.93 8.98 51.65
N ASP A 674 -15.80 9.02 52.37
CA ASP A 674 -14.80 7.95 52.37
C ASP A 674 -15.29 6.63 52.99
N CYS A 675 -16.27 6.71 53.91
CA CYS A 675 -16.92 5.57 54.54
C CYS A 675 -18.12 5.00 53.76
N MET A 676 -18.54 5.61 52.64
CA MET A 676 -19.60 5.05 51.81
C MET A 676 -19.13 3.75 51.13
N PRO A 677 -20.00 2.73 51.00
CA PRO A 677 -19.62 1.41 50.49
C PRO A 677 -19.08 1.49 49.06
N GLU A 678 -18.07 0.69 48.73
CA GLU A 678 -17.32 0.77 47.46
C GLU A 678 -18.16 0.57 46.19
N LYS A 679 -19.40 0.08 46.32
CA LYS A 679 -20.39 0.09 45.23
C LYS A 679 -20.79 1.50 44.77
N SER A 680 -20.38 2.55 45.49
CA SER A 680 -20.47 3.96 45.09
C SER A 680 -19.15 4.52 44.51
N ARG A 681 -18.10 3.69 44.39
CA ARG A 681 -16.82 4.02 43.73
C ARG A 681 -16.82 3.45 42.30
N LEU A 682 -17.30 4.26 41.35
CA LEU A 682 -17.57 3.93 39.94
C LEU A 682 -16.48 3.11 39.18
N SER A 683 -16.53 1.75 39.13
CA SER A 683 -16.03 0.91 37.99
C SER A 683 -16.35 -0.61 38.05
N LEU A 684 -16.30 -1.30 36.88
CA LEU A 684 -16.91 -2.62 36.55
C LEU A 684 -15.91 -3.68 35.98
N VAL A 685 -16.04 -5.04 36.02
CA VAL A 685 -16.94 -6.10 36.62
C VAL A 685 -16.37 -7.52 36.25
N SER A 686 -16.58 -8.63 37.02
CA SER A 686 -16.95 -10.00 36.49
C SER A 686 -17.01 -11.21 37.48
N VAL A 687 -18.14 -11.95 37.41
CA VAL A 687 -18.41 -13.43 37.51
C VAL A 687 -17.80 -14.30 38.64
N GLY A 688 -18.68 -15.03 39.34
CA GLY A 688 -18.38 -16.24 40.15
C GLY A 688 -19.58 -16.71 40.98
N ASP A 689 -20.14 -17.89 40.70
CA ASP A 689 -21.41 -18.38 41.25
C ASP A 689 -21.40 -18.85 42.73
N ASN A 690 -22.62 -19.02 43.27
CA ASN A 690 -23.02 -19.82 44.44
C ASN A 690 -22.65 -19.32 45.86
N ALA A 691 -23.63 -18.76 46.56
CA ALA A 691 -24.23 -19.40 47.76
C ALA A 691 -25.47 -18.63 48.28
N ALA A 692 -26.37 -19.35 48.95
CA ALA A 692 -27.66 -18.88 49.47
C ALA A 692 -27.54 -18.07 50.80
N PRO A 693 -28.61 -17.43 51.29
CA PRO A 693 -28.52 -16.37 52.31
C PRO A 693 -28.61 -16.89 53.76
N ASP A 694 -27.92 -16.25 54.70
CA ASP A 694 -28.49 -16.02 56.04
C ASP A 694 -27.77 -14.96 56.92
N ARG A 695 -28.59 -14.31 57.77
CA ARG A 695 -28.30 -13.54 59.01
C ARG A 695 -27.73 -12.09 59.04
N PRO A 696 -28.18 -11.26 60.02
CA PRO A 696 -27.86 -9.82 60.19
C PRO A 696 -26.67 -9.56 61.15
N PRO A 697 -26.21 -8.29 61.35
CA PRO A 697 -24.86 -7.99 61.82
C PRO A 697 -24.67 -7.96 63.34
N ALA A 698 -23.43 -8.22 63.79
CA ALA A 698 -23.01 -8.14 65.19
C ALA A 698 -22.08 -6.93 65.45
N GLN A 699 -22.29 -6.33 66.62
CA GLN A 699 -21.81 -5.03 67.08
C GLN A 699 -20.29 -4.86 67.24
N LEU A 700 -19.87 -3.60 67.02
CA LEU A 700 -18.83 -2.85 67.73
C LEU A 700 -18.24 -3.49 69.01
N VAL A 701 -16.91 -3.66 69.04
CA VAL A 701 -16.12 -3.64 70.28
C VAL A 701 -14.78 -2.90 70.06
N LEU A 702 -14.56 -1.81 70.79
CA LEU A 702 -13.25 -1.17 71.00
C LEU A 702 -12.62 -1.75 72.27
N PRO A 703 -11.32 -2.07 72.26
CA PRO A 703 -10.36 -1.38 73.16
C PRO A 703 -8.94 -1.27 72.55
N ALA A 704 -7.93 -0.58 73.09
CA ALA A 704 -7.81 0.53 74.03
C ALA A 704 -6.39 1.17 73.83
N ARG A 705 -6.09 2.29 74.49
CA ARG A 705 -4.86 3.09 74.29
C ARG A 705 -3.65 2.64 75.14
N THR A 706 -2.46 2.68 74.52
CA THR A 706 -1.13 3.04 75.12
C THR A 706 -0.47 2.05 76.12
N PRO A 707 0.87 2.12 76.42
CA PRO A 707 1.82 3.23 76.19
C PRO A 707 3.23 2.89 75.60
N ARG A 708 4.05 3.95 75.49
CA ARG A 708 5.44 4.02 74.97
C ARG A 708 6.48 3.27 75.81
N THR A 709 7.58 2.84 75.16
CA THR A 709 8.95 2.86 75.73
C THR A 709 9.99 3.26 74.67
N THR A 710 11.21 3.62 75.11
CA THR A 710 12.18 4.51 74.43
C THR A 710 13.50 3.84 74.00
N ARG A 711 14.25 4.60 73.15
CA ARG A 711 15.69 4.54 72.77
C ARG A 711 15.99 3.95 71.39
N ALA A 712 17.02 4.35 70.64
CA ALA A 712 17.94 5.53 70.54
C ALA A 712 19.13 5.08 69.65
N LEU A 713 19.97 6.02 69.17
CA LEU A 713 21.20 5.89 68.33
C LEU A 713 20.91 6.12 66.83
N SER A 714 21.20 7.29 66.25
CA SER A 714 22.50 7.97 65.97
C SER A 714 23.17 7.48 64.67
N THR A 715 23.30 8.36 63.67
CA THR A 715 24.56 8.98 63.22
C THR A 715 24.34 9.88 62.00
N MET A 716 24.73 11.15 62.11
CA MET A 716 25.17 11.98 60.96
C MET A 716 26.60 11.53 60.57
N PRO A 717 27.06 11.70 59.31
CA PRO A 717 27.68 12.97 58.95
C PRO A 717 27.43 13.51 57.52
N SER A 718 27.81 14.77 57.40
CA SER A 718 27.79 15.69 56.27
C SER A 718 28.51 15.29 54.96
N LYS A 719 27.95 15.78 53.84
CA LYS A 719 28.59 16.56 52.73
C LYS A 719 30.13 16.62 52.66
N PRO A 720 30.67 16.67 51.44
CA PRO A 720 31.07 18.00 50.92
C PRO A 720 30.57 18.34 49.50
N LYS A 721 30.68 19.63 49.14
CA LYS A 721 30.51 20.14 47.77
C LYS A 721 31.87 20.15 47.05
N SER A 722 31.88 19.98 45.73
CA SER A 722 32.88 20.62 44.86
C SER A 722 32.32 20.88 43.47
N SER A 723 32.40 22.13 43.03
CA SER A 723 32.24 22.57 41.64
C SER A 723 33.39 22.08 40.76
N SER A 724 33.19 21.96 39.43
CA SER A 724 34.06 22.60 38.40
C SER A 724 33.93 21.97 36.99
N LYS A 725 33.53 22.81 36.02
CA LYS A 725 34.07 22.94 34.64
C LYS A 725 33.72 21.98 33.47
N ASP A 726 33.51 22.66 32.34
CA ASP A 726 33.98 22.42 30.96
C ASP A 726 33.53 21.14 30.22
N LEU A 727 32.36 21.20 29.57
CA LEU A 727 32.22 21.32 28.09
C LEU A 727 30.74 21.45 27.64
#